data_AF-A0A7X8GYR3-F1
#
_entry.id   AF-A0A7X8GYR3-F1
#
_cell.length_a   1.000
_cell.length_b   1.000
_cell.length_c   1.000
_cell.angle_alpha   90.00
_cell.angle_beta   90.00
_cell.angle_gamma   90.00
#
_symmetry.space_group_name_H-M   'P 1'
#
loop_
_entity.id
_entity.type
_entity.pdbx_description
1 polymer ?
#
loop_
_entity_poly.entity_id
_entity_poly.type
_entity_poly.pdbx_seq_one_letter_code
_entity_poly.pdbx_strand_id
1 'polypeptide(L)'
;MKKCTYLIAIIMAIMLPNMLFSQTYPLQVIITQKQARFTPFIRQFMENPGQYLSVRVVQSGASAKSRNIYLKMNLQQLFPQNDVSIVSNLNTRPMQPIQINPIASTELTPSQIKDNFGNFTNPNDFEIRGLNVNDYASITGTMRIPEGQYKLCLTAYDFDAATGSSVALSDPNMGCTIVKICYEAENPQWILPISSLSSIEANYIKKRIKPQKIITLQWRPPFNTCGLNMTGITYDLNIVQLIDGQTEDDAILRNPPVVRRENLNTATFQIDTAMYPNMFIQGETYVLQVTAKSNDQSIEFKNNGKSPAGSFIYDTVSETKPMMASGGLNVDCGINPPDEKELIQELSINDIIDIGQYKLKILKITKNSDNSFTGEGIVTGGNESNFPNYNWVNVKVSFEKLQVNKNGAVVAGNAIGMYDDKEQEEYNNFFKSFTFFNKENWYNKYFNLKDGKQNSETQNYINKFTTEKLASRPEDANLLPIKIGGEGQLNNDIAVSSIVFSARGAKISMLHFLKDHENNIVIPFGIADVCVDKSINEADFAILQATELSVGPKTKLALPYEEGKKTHLKWNKGFKGINLNAEIRILTDPNANPPSDIVRKDGKNDPIAIPITNKEIQDWENWTVDLKIDTEFSINGFTDFYFTVPKAIYTHSNQPSAELQNLCKKIKEKDPHFKVDAKFKGLLFQQLTLYAPEKFNFKKNDDTPASVTFSTASFLNQNGFTMIASAVDVFGDTKDNSIGEGKTGVLGGWGFAIDTISLFIIHNEFKEVFMNGRLWCPLGDITGKEGSMKYKCNLTRDATKKNIDYNFNIIADNAKLKFLKYFSVGLRPSSIIKANNDKHGFAVIAWLDGEVSADIEEMKIKFTGGSFKGLGIANRNAKGNPGLYYQLDNGDLETLALLKIFPKPTQMHLKKRIKLYQRATLDHLN
;
A
#
# COMPACT_ATOMS: atom_id res chain seq x y z
N MET A 1 -13.70 24.84 -58.26
CA MET A 1 -14.74 24.06 -57.55
C MET A 1 -15.66 23.25 -58.50
N LYS A 2 -15.15 22.61 -59.56
CA LYS A 2 -15.92 21.63 -60.37
C LYS A 2 -15.21 20.29 -60.58
N LYS A 3 -14.01 20.09 -60.00
CA LYS A 3 -13.26 18.82 -60.07
C LYS A 3 -13.36 17.96 -58.79
N CYS A 4 -13.63 18.54 -57.61
CA CYS A 4 -13.85 17.75 -56.38
C CYS A 4 -15.25 17.14 -56.28
N THR A 5 -16.26 17.73 -56.91
CA THR A 5 -17.64 17.22 -56.87
C THR A 5 -17.82 15.94 -57.70
N TYR A 6 -17.07 15.81 -58.80
CA TYR A 6 -17.09 14.59 -59.64
C TYR A 6 -16.34 13.42 -59.00
N LEU A 7 -15.28 13.68 -58.23
CA LEU A 7 -14.55 12.61 -57.54
C LEU A 7 -15.36 12.01 -56.38
N ILE A 8 -16.09 12.85 -55.64
CA ILE A 8 -16.97 12.42 -54.53
C ILE A 8 -18.20 11.65 -55.07
N ALA A 9 -18.76 12.06 -56.21
CA ALA A 9 -19.87 11.34 -56.85
C ALA A 9 -19.46 9.98 -57.42
N ILE A 10 -18.24 9.86 -57.98
CA ILE A 10 -17.71 8.59 -58.49
C ILE A 10 -17.32 7.66 -57.34
N ILE A 11 -16.76 8.18 -56.24
CA ILE A 11 -16.45 7.37 -55.05
C ILE A 11 -17.73 6.89 -54.35
N MET A 12 -18.79 7.71 -54.28
CA MET A 12 -20.10 7.25 -53.77
C MET A 12 -20.78 6.25 -54.72
N ALA A 13 -20.70 6.42 -56.04
CA ALA A 13 -21.31 5.49 -57.00
C ALA A 13 -20.61 4.12 -57.06
N ILE A 14 -19.30 4.05 -56.75
CA ILE A 14 -18.55 2.80 -56.68
C ILE A 14 -18.71 2.11 -55.31
N MET A 15 -19.01 2.87 -54.25
CA MET A 15 -19.27 2.32 -52.91
C MET A 15 -20.71 1.80 -52.72
N LEU A 16 -21.68 2.24 -53.54
CA LEU A 16 -23.10 1.90 -53.35
C LEU A 16 -23.60 0.52 -53.87
N PRO A 17 -22.90 -0.30 -54.70
CA PRO A 17 -23.41 -1.62 -55.05
C PRO A 17 -23.00 -2.78 -54.12
N ASN A 18 -22.11 -2.56 -53.13
CA ASN A 18 -21.68 -3.64 -52.22
C ASN A 18 -22.38 -3.65 -50.86
N MET A 19 -23.42 -2.83 -50.67
CA MET A 19 -24.36 -2.95 -49.54
C MET A 19 -25.65 -3.61 -49.99
N LEU A 20 -25.55 -4.72 -50.72
CA LEU A 20 -26.54 -5.79 -50.62
C LEU A 20 -25.94 -6.79 -49.65
N PHE A 21 -26.45 -6.80 -48.42
CA PHE A 21 -26.16 -7.87 -47.47
C PHE A 21 -26.54 -9.20 -48.12
N SER A 22 -25.55 -9.91 -48.65
CA SER A 22 -25.60 -11.36 -48.67
C SER A 22 -25.83 -11.77 -47.21
N GLN A 23 -26.93 -12.44 -46.90
CA GLN A 23 -27.04 -13.13 -45.62
C GLN A 23 -25.92 -14.17 -45.62
N THR A 24 -24.82 -13.88 -44.93
CA THR A 24 -23.63 -14.75 -44.86
C THR A 24 -23.97 -16.13 -44.32
N TYR A 25 -25.11 -16.27 -43.62
CA TYR A 25 -25.60 -17.51 -43.07
C TYR A 25 -27.04 -17.81 -43.54
N PRO A 26 -27.34 -19.04 -44.00
CA PRO A 26 -28.66 -19.43 -44.51
C PRO A 26 -29.73 -19.65 -43.42
N LEU A 27 -29.35 -19.71 -42.13
CA LEU A 27 -30.26 -19.94 -41.00
C LEU A 27 -30.10 -18.85 -39.93
N GLN A 28 -31.20 -18.56 -39.25
CA GLN A 28 -31.22 -17.74 -38.03
C GLN A 28 -31.72 -18.58 -36.86
N VAL A 29 -30.96 -18.62 -35.78
CA VAL A 29 -31.36 -19.26 -34.52
C VAL A 29 -31.90 -18.19 -33.59
N ILE A 30 -33.06 -18.44 -32.98
CA ILE A 30 -33.70 -17.57 -32.01
C ILE A 30 -33.86 -18.39 -30.72
N ILE A 31 -33.35 -17.85 -29.62
CA ILE A 31 -33.45 -18.48 -28.29
C ILE A 31 -34.38 -17.64 -27.43
N THR A 32 -35.30 -18.29 -26.75
CA THR A 32 -36.11 -17.67 -25.70
C THR A 32 -35.92 -18.43 -24.40
N GLN A 33 -35.50 -17.73 -23.35
CA GLN A 33 -35.40 -18.30 -22.02
C GLN A 33 -36.80 -18.54 -21.43
N LYS A 34 -37.06 -19.76 -20.95
CA LYS A 34 -38.37 -20.15 -20.37
C LYS A 34 -38.42 -19.95 -18.85
N GLN A 35 -37.32 -20.22 -18.16
CA GLN A 35 -37.23 -20.08 -16.72
C GLN A 35 -36.34 -18.92 -16.35
N ALA A 36 -36.76 -18.10 -15.39
CA ALA A 36 -35.94 -17.00 -14.88
C ALA A 36 -34.59 -17.47 -14.30
N ARG A 37 -34.48 -18.76 -13.94
CA ARG A 37 -33.26 -19.40 -13.43
C ARG A 37 -32.70 -20.40 -14.42
N PHE A 38 -31.38 -20.36 -14.59
CA PHE A 38 -30.64 -21.38 -15.30
C PHE A 38 -29.92 -22.27 -14.29
N THR A 39 -29.84 -23.57 -14.55
CA THR A 39 -29.14 -24.49 -13.63
C THR A 39 -27.63 -24.19 -13.62
N PRO A 40 -26.97 -24.27 -12.45
CA PRO A 40 -25.52 -24.18 -12.38
C PRO A 40 -24.82 -25.42 -12.91
N PHE A 41 -25.53 -26.54 -13.10
CA PHE A 41 -24.92 -27.79 -13.57
C PHE A 41 -25.18 -27.97 -15.06
N ILE A 42 -24.11 -28.00 -15.87
CA ILE A 42 -24.21 -28.23 -17.33
C ILE A 42 -24.98 -29.52 -17.61
N ARG A 43 -24.70 -30.57 -16.83
CA ARG A 43 -25.34 -31.87 -16.95
C ARG A 43 -26.87 -31.80 -16.80
N GLN A 44 -27.38 -31.06 -15.81
CA GLN A 44 -28.83 -30.90 -15.62
C GLN A 44 -29.46 -30.17 -16.82
N PHE A 45 -28.77 -29.19 -17.39
CA PHE A 45 -29.21 -28.52 -18.60
C PHE A 45 -29.21 -29.51 -19.79
N MET A 46 -28.20 -30.37 -19.94
CA MET A 46 -28.14 -31.37 -21.02
C MET A 46 -29.21 -32.46 -20.89
N GLU A 47 -29.54 -32.87 -19.67
CA GLU A 47 -30.57 -33.90 -19.40
C GLU A 47 -31.98 -33.41 -19.76
N ASN A 48 -32.25 -32.11 -19.59
CA ASN A 48 -33.55 -31.50 -19.92
C ASN A 48 -33.44 -30.03 -20.42
N PRO A 49 -32.86 -29.78 -21.61
CA PRO A 49 -32.59 -28.41 -22.07
C PRO A 49 -33.87 -27.63 -22.39
N GLY A 50 -34.94 -28.34 -22.80
CA GLY A 50 -36.25 -27.77 -23.12
C GLY A 50 -37.00 -27.18 -21.91
N GLN A 51 -36.55 -27.48 -20.68
CA GLN A 51 -37.03 -26.84 -19.45
C GLN A 51 -36.54 -25.38 -19.35
N TYR A 52 -35.32 -25.11 -19.82
CA TYR A 52 -34.66 -23.82 -19.65
C TYR A 52 -34.85 -22.90 -20.86
N LEU A 53 -34.91 -23.46 -22.07
CA LEU A 53 -34.94 -22.70 -23.32
C LEU A 53 -36.02 -23.20 -24.28
N SER A 54 -36.48 -22.28 -25.13
CA SER A 54 -37.14 -22.54 -26.40
C SER A 54 -36.17 -22.16 -27.53
N VAL A 55 -36.09 -22.99 -28.56
CA VAL A 55 -35.19 -22.75 -29.70
C VAL A 55 -36.00 -22.82 -30.97
N ARG A 56 -35.95 -21.73 -31.74
CA ARG A 56 -36.58 -21.61 -33.04
C ARG A 56 -35.52 -21.39 -34.10
N VAL A 57 -35.59 -22.15 -35.18
CA VAL A 57 -34.70 -22.00 -36.33
C VAL A 57 -35.52 -21.48 -37.50
N VAL A 58 -35.07 -20.38 -38.10
CA VAL A 58 -35.73 -19.73 -39.24
C VAL A 58 -34.80 -19.82 -40.43
N GLN A 59 -35.33 -20.31 -41.55
CA GLN A 59 -34.62 -20.34 -42.83
C GLN A 59 -35.24 -19.32 -43.79
N SER A 60 -34.45 -18.34 -44.24
CA SER A 60 -34.88 -17.31 -45.18
C SER A 60 -34.25 -17.49 -46.57
N GLY A 61 -35.05 -17.34 -47.63
CA GLY A 61 -34.57 -17.31 -49.02
C GLY A 61 -35.44 -18.12 -50.00
N ALA A 62 -35.64 -17.57 -51.20
CA ALA A 62 -36.48 -18.16 -52.27
C ALA A 62 -35.95 -19.50 -52.85
N SER A 63 -34.73 -19.91 -52.47
CA SER A 63 -34.10 -21.18 -52.89
C SER A 63 -33.73 -22.08 -51.70
N ALA A 64 -34.44 -21.96 -50.57
CA ALA A 64 -34.21 -22.78 -49.38
C ALA A 64 -34.43 -24.28 -49.68
N LYS A 65 -33.43 -25.12 -49.37
CA LYS A 65 -33.53 -26.59 -49.38
C LYS A 65 -33.67 -27.11 -47.95
N SER A 66 -34.15 -28.34 -47.79
CA SER A 66 -34.13 -29.01 -46.49
C SER A 66 -32.69 -29.20 -46.04
N ARG A 67 -32.40 -28.98 -44.75
CA ARG A 67 -31.06 -29.06 -44.17
C ARG A 67 -31.08 -29.89 -42.92
N ASN A 68 -30.09 -30.77 -42.77
CA ASN A 68 -29.81 -31.45 -41.52
C ASN A 68 -28.83 -30.61 -40.72
N ILE A 69 -29.23 -30.25 -39.49
CA ILE A 69 -28.42 -29.41 -38.62
C ILE A 69 -28.16 -30.08 -37.27
N TYR A 70 -27.15 -29.59 -36.59
CA TYR A 70 -27.01 -29.76 -35.14
C TYR A 70 -26.62 -28.42 -34.51
N LEU A 71 -26.91 -28.26 -33.21
CA LEU A 71 -26.65 -27.05 -32.46
C LEU A 71 -25.44 -27.22 -31.55
N LYS A 72 -24.63 -26.17 -31.47
CA LYS A 72 -23.51 -26.04 -30.53
C LYS A 72 -23.73 -24.89 -29.58
N MET A 73 -23.33 -25.06 -28.32
CA MET A 73 -23.45 -24.02 -27.32
C MET A 73 -22.13 -23.28 -27.10
N ASN A 74 -22.23 -21.99 -26.86
CA ASN A 74 -21.17 -21.16 -26.29
C ASN A 74 -21.77 -20.37 -25.12
N LEU A 75 -21.21 -20.58 -23.93
CA LEU A 75 -21.58 -19.87 -22.71
C LEU A 75 -20.39 -18.99 -22.31
N GLN A 76 -20.58 -17.67 -22.34
CA GLN A 76 -19.55 -16.68 -22.03
C GLN A 76 -19.99 -15.81 -20.86
N GLN A 77 -19.15 -15.67 -19.84
CA GLN A 77 -19.46 -14.82 -18.68
C GLN A 77 -19.42 -13.34 -19.08
N LEU A 78 -20.48 -12.62 -18.73
CA LEU A 78 -20.61 -11.17 -18.89
C LEU A 78 -20.28 -10.44 -17.59
N PHE A 79 -20.68 -11.00 -16.45
CA PHE A 79 -20.47 -10.42 -15.13
C PHE A 79 -20.41 -11.51 -14.04
N PRO A 80 -19.42 -11.47 -13.12
CA PRO A 80 -18.20 -10.65 -13.15
C PRO A 80 -17.32 -11.00 -14.37
N GLN A 81 -16.46 -10.08 -14.83
CA GLN A 81 -15.57 -10.33 -15.97
C GLN A 81 -14.36 -11.18 -15.55
N ASN A 82 -14.53 -12.50 -15.47
CA ASN A 82 -13.44 -13.44 -15.19
C ASN A 82 -13.02 -14.27 -16.42
N ASP A 83 -13.39 -13.83 -17.64
CA ASP A 83 -13.12 -14.52 -18.90
C ASP A 83 -13.58 -15.99 -18.98
N VAL A 84 -14.51 -16.41 -18.12
CA VAL A 84 -15.05 -17.78 -18.12
C VAL A 84 -15.81 -18.04 -19.41
N SER A 85 -15.37 -19.04 -20.16
CA SER A 85 -16.00 -19.47 -21.42
C SER A 85 -16.09 -20.98 -21.48
N ILE A 86 -17.28 -21.50 -21.81
CA ILE A 86 -17.57 -22.92 -21.99
C ILE A 86 -18.17 -23.09 -23.37
N VAL A 87 -17.45 -23.77 -24.25
CA VAL A 87 -17.83 -23.98 -25.65
C VAL A 87 -17.96 -25.48 -25.91
N SER A 88 -19.06 -25.91 -26.50
CA SER A 88 -19.17 -27.30 -26.97
C SER A 88 -18.07 -27.62 -27.98
N ASN A 89 -17.32 -28.70 -27.76
CA ASN A 89 -16.25 -29.15 -28.66
C ASN A 89 -16.79 -29.34 -30.08
N LEU A 90 -16.23 -28.64 -31.08
CA LEU A 90 -16.74 -28.63 -32.45
C LEU A 90 -16.72 -30.01 -33.13
N ASN A 91 -15.90 -30.94 -32.65
CA ASN A 91 -15.77 -32.28 -33.23
C ASN A 91 -16.83 -33.28 -32.76
N THR A 92 -17.51 -33.02 -31.63
CA THR A 92 -18.56 -33.91 -31.10
C THR A 92 -19.85 -33.74 -31.91
N ARG A 93 -20.43 -34.77 -32.51
CA ARG A 93 -21.73 -34.66 -33.23
C ARG A 93 -22.82 -35.47 -32.51
N PRO A 94 -24.09 -35.02 -32.52
CA PRO A 94 -25.19 -35.84 -32.03
C PRO A 94 -25.39 -37.05 -32.94
N MET A 95 -26.05 -38.11 -32.42
CA MET A 95 -26.31 -39.32 -33.20
C MET A 95 -27.31 -39.10 -34.35
N GLN A 96 -28.21 -38.13 -34.20
CA GLN A 96 -29.28 -37.85 -35.15
C GLN A 96 -29.31 -36.36 -35.50
N PRO A 97 -29.50 -36.00 -36.79
CA PRO A 97 -29.67 -34.61 -37.19
C PRO A 97 -31.05 -34.06 -36.82
N ILE A 98 -31.12 -32.74 -36.70
CA ILE A 98 -32.38 -32.00 -36.71
C ILE A 98 -32.66 -31.59 -38.15
N GLN A 99 -33.76 -32.08 -38.73
CA GLN A 99 -34.16 -31.72 -40.07
C GLN A 99 -34.95 -30.40 -40.08
N ILE A 100 -34.44 -29.41 -40.83
CA ILE A 100 -35.12 -28.13 -41.09
C ILE A 100 -35.73 -28.18 -42.49
N ASN A 101 -37.00 -27.80 -42.58
CA ASN A 101 -37.75 -27.82 -43.83
C ASN A 101 -37.54 -26.52 -44.65
N PRO A 102 -37.62 -26.59 -46.00
CA PRO A 102 -37.58 -25.42 -46.87
C PRO A 102 -38.59 -24.34 -46.46
N ILE A 103 -38.13 -23.08 -46.30
CA ILE A 103 -38.97 -21.89 -46.04
C ILE A 103 -39.91 -22.11 -44.85
N ALA A 104 -39.34 -22.51 -43.70
CA ALA A 104 -40.08 -22.72 -42.47
C ALA A 104 -39.43 -22.01 -41.28
N SER A 105 -40.28 -21.55 -40.37
CA SER A 105 -39.89 -21.26 -38.98
C SER A 105 -40.18 -22.52 -38.17
N THR A 106 -39.14 -23.25 -37.76
CA THR A 106 -39.26 -24.50 -37.03
C THR A 106 -38.96 -24.27 -35.56
N GLU A 107 -39.96 -24.39 -34.70
CA GLU A 107 -39.76 -24.52 -33.25
C GLU A 107 -39.26 -25.93 -32.95
N LEU A 108 -38.12 -26.06 -32.30
CA LEU A 108 -37.56 -27.36 -31.96
C LEU A 108 -38.32 -27.97 -30.78
N THR A 109 -38.68 -29.24 -30.91
CA THR A 109 -39.33 -29.98 -29.82
C THR A 109 -38.34 -30.23 -28.67
N PRO A 110 -38.81 -30.37 -27.42
CA PRO A 110 -37.94 -30.68 -26.29
C PRO A 110 -37.07 -31.93 -26.50
N SER A 111 -37.59 -32.96 -27.18
CA SER A 111 -36.83 -34.17 -27.54
C SER A 111 -35.73 -33.85 -28.55
N GLN A 112 -35.99 -33.10 -29.61
CA GLN A 112 -34.95 -32.70 -30.58
C GLN A 112 -33.81 -31.91 -29.94
N ILE A 113 -34.12 -31.00 -29.01
CA ILE A 113 -33.09 -30.25 -28.28
C ILE A 113 -32.32 -31.18 -27.34
N LYS A 114 -33.00 -32.10 -26.64
CA LYS A 114 -32.36 -33.08 -25.77
C LYS A 114 -31.44 -34.03 -26.55
N ASP A 115 -31.91 -34.60 -27.66
CA ASP A 115 -31.15 -35.53 -28.49
C ASP A 115 -29.91 -34.86 -29.12
N ASN A 116 -30.00 -33.56 -29.45
CA ASN A 116 -28.86 -32.77 -29.89
C ASN A 116 -27.73 -32.71 -28.84
N PHE A 117 -28.09 -32.67 -27.56
CA PHE A 117 -27.16 -32.56 -26.44
C PHE A 117 -26.91 -33.89 -25.71
N GLY A 118 -27.58 -34.98 -26.10
CA GLY A 118 -27.56 -36.25 -25.37
C GLY A 118 -26.20 -36.95 -25.31
N ASN A 119 -25.28 -36.64 -26.23
CA ASN A 119 -23.93 -37.20 -26.26
C ASN A 119 -22.91 -36.42 -25.41
N PHE A 120 -23.27 -35.24 -24.90
CA PHE A 120 -22.39 -34.38 -24.10
C PHE A 120 -22.42 -34.82 -22.65
N THR A 121 -21.73 -35.91 -22.36
CA THR A 121 -21.76 -36.60 -21.06
C THR A 121 -20.46 -36.46 -20.29
N ASN A 122 -19.38 -36.03 -20.96
CA ASN A 122 -18.05 -35.90 -20.38
C ASN A 122 -17.54 -34.45 -20.42
N PRO A 123 -16.69 -34.03 -19.46
CA PRO A 123 -16.06 -32.71 -19.49
C PRO A 123 -15.28 -32.41 -20.78
N ASN A 124 -14.71 -33.44 -21.44
CA ASN A 124 -13.97 -33.32 -22.71
C ASN A 124 -14.85 -32.95 -23.91
N ASP A 125 -16.18 -33.03 -23.77
CA ASP A 125 -17.13 -32.56 -24.79
C ASP A 125 -17.23 -31.03 -24.81
N PHE A 126 -16.49 -30.34 -23.92
CA PHE A 126 -16.43 -28.89 -23.79
C PHE A 126 -14.99 -28.38 -23.78
N GLU A 127 -14.75 -27.28 -24.47
CA GLU A 127 -13.58 -26.43 -24.28
C GLU A 127 -13.89 -25.38 -23.21
N ILE A 128 -13.12 -25.39 -22.13
CA ILE A 128 -13.36 -24.53 -20.97
C ILE A 128 -12.15 -23.63 -20.72
N ARG A 129 -12.38 -22.32 -20.57
CA ARG A 129 -11.34 -21.29 -20.39
C ARG A 129 -11.73 -20.32 -19.27
N GLY A 130 -10.73 -19.63 -18.70
CA GLY A 130 -10.93 -18.52 -17.75
C GLY A 130 -11.22 -18.93 -16.29
N LEU A 131 -11.02 -20.20 -15.92
CA LEU A 131 -11.28 -20.65 -14.55
C LEU A 131 -10.11 -20.39 -13.60
N ASN A 132 -10.41 -20.05 -12.36
CA ASN A 132 -9.44 -20.10 -11.27
C ASN A 132 -9.25 -21.56 -10.77
N VAL A 133 -8.26 -21.78 -9.89
CA VAL A 133 -7.88 -23.12 -9.41
C VAL A 133 -9.02 -23.85 -8.67
N ASN A 134 -9.89 -23.13 -7.95
CA ASN A 134 -10.99 -23.72 -7.18
C ASN A 134 -12.20 -24.06 -8.07
N ASP A 135 -12.49 -23.21 -9.06
CA ASP A 135 -13.57 -23.43 -10.03
C ASP A 135 -13.22 -24.55 -11.02
N TYR A 136 -11.93 -24.75 -11.30
CA TYR A 136 -11.45 -25.86 -12.15
C TYR A 136 -11.80 -27.23 -11.56
N ALA A 137 -11.61 -27.43 -10.25
CA ALA A 137 -11.97 -28.69 -9.57
C ALA A 137 -13.49 -28.95 -9.59
N SER A 138 -14.29 -27.90 -9.36
CA SER A 138 -15.75 -27.98 -9.39
C SER A 138 -16.30 -28.32 -10.78
N ILE A 139 -15.74 -27.73 -11.84
CA ILE A 139 -16.15 -28.00 -13.22
C ILE A 139 -15.70 -29.38 -13.70
N THR A 140 -14.47 -29.79 -13.41
CA THR A 140 -13.95 -31.09 -13.86
C THR A 140 -14.55 -32.28 -13.11
N GLY A 141 -14.95 -32.10 -11.84
CA GLY A 141 -15.59 -33.15 -11.04
C GLY A 141 -17.11 -33.20 -11.15
N THR A 142 -17.80 -32.04 -11.16
CA THR A 142 -19.27 -31.96 -11.05
C THR A 142 -19.95 -31.22 -12.21
N MET A 143 -19.20 -30.69 -13.17
CA MET A 143 -19.69 -29.86 -14.29
C MET A 143 -20.53 -28.67 -13.84
N ARG A 144 -20.17 -28.08 -12.68
CA ARG A 144 -20.84 -26.92 -12.08
C ARG A 144 -20.19 -25.62 -12.50
N ILE A 145 -20.97 -24.71 -13.07
CA ILE A 145 -20.54 -23.40 -13.55
C ILE A 145 -20.58 -22.39 -12.39
N PRO A 146 -19.58 -21.49 -12.28
CA PRO A 146 -19.60 -20.39 -11.31
C PRO A 146 -20.83 -19.48 -11.42
N GLU A 147 -21.13 -18.75 -10.35
CA GLU A 147 -22.18 -17.73 -10.38
C GLU A 147 -21.85 -16.59 -11.33
N GLY A 148 -22.88 -16.05 -11.98
CA GLY A 148 -22.73 -14.90 -12.85
C GLY A 148 -23.86 -14.73 -13.86
N GLN A 149 -23.76 -13.65 -14.62
CA GLN A 149 -24.54 -13.46 -15.84
C GLN A 149 -23.72 -13.98 -17.01
N TYR A 150 -24.33 -14.84 -17.82
CA TYR A 150 -23.69 -15.46 -18.96
C TYR A 150 -24.49 -15.18 -20.23
N LYS A 151 -23.78 -14.94 -21.32
CA LYS A 151 -24.32 -14.96 -22.68
C LYS A 151 -24.29 -16.40 -23.17
N LEU A 152 -25.47 -17.00 -23.33
CA LEU A 152 -25.64 -18.32 -23.93
C LEU A 152 -26.00 -18.17 -25.40
N CYS A 153 -25.13 -18.62 -26.29
CA CYS A 153 -25.35 -18.64 -27.73
C CYS A 153 -25.50 -20.08 -28.24
N LEU A 154 -26.44 -20.30 -29.15
CA LEU A 154 -26.57 -21.52 -29.92
C LEU A 154 -26.30 -21.24 -31.41
N THR A 155 -25.43 -22.04 -31.99
CA THR A 155 -25.06 -21.94 -33.41
C THR A 155 -25.45 -23.23 -34.13
N ALA A 156 -26.18 -23.10 -35.23
CA ALA A 156 -26.51 -24.22 -36.12
C ALA A 156 -25.33 -24.52 -37.05
N TYR A 157 -24.93 -25.79 -37.10
CA TYR A 157 -23.90 -26.32 -37.98
C TYR A 157 -24.49 -27.35 -38.94
N ASP A 158 -23.87 -27.47 -40.11
CA ASP A 158 -24.24 -28.46 -41.12
C ASP A 158 -23.85 -29.87 -40.64
N PHE A 159 -24.86 -30.73 -40.47
CA PHE A 159 -24.66 -32.12 -40.05
C PHE A 159 -23.98 -32.96 -41.14
N ASP A 160 -24.27 -32.66 -42.41
CA ASP A 160 -23.84 -33.43 -43.57
C ASP A 160 -22.43 -33.01 -44.05
N ALA A 161 -21.80 -32.02 -43.39
CA ALA A 161 -20.44 -31.61 -43.69
C ALA A 161 -19.43 -32.75 -43.42
N ALA A 162 -18.38 -32.81 -44.25
CA ALA A 162 -17.32 -33.83 -44.14
C ALA A 162 -16.78 -33.97 -42.71
N THR A 163 -16.48 -35.20 -42.29
CA THR A 163 -15.95 -35.51 -40.95
C THR A 163 -14.69 -34.68 -40.66
N GLY A 164 -14.66 -33.98 -39.52
CA GLY A 164 -13.58 -33.05 -39.16
C GLY A 164 -13.75 -31.62 -39.70
N SER A 165 -14.79 -31.35 -40.49
CA SER A 165 -15.19 -30.00 -40.91
C SER A 165 -16.46 -29.56 -40.17
N SER A 166 -16.44 -28.35 -39.61
CA SER A 166 -17.60 -27.73 -38.94
C SER A 166 -18.00 -26.47 -39.70
N VAL A 167 -19.08 -26.55 -40.48
CA VAL A 167 -19.60 -25.44 -41.28
C VAL A 167 -20.78 -24.81 -40.56
N ALA A 168 -20.61 -23.56 -40.10
CA ALA A 168 -21.69 -22.82 -39.44
C ALA A 168 -22.74 -22.39 -40.49
N LEU A 169 -24.00 -22.73 -40.22
CA LEU A 169 -25.17 -22.36 -41.03
C LEU A 169 -25.97 -21.20 -40.44
N SER A 170 -25.67 -20.79 -39.20
CA SER A 170 -26.20 -19.59 -38.56
C SER A 170 -25.09 -18.72 -37.98
N ASP A 171 -25.34 -17.43 -37.81
CA ASP A 171 -24.39 -16.51 -37.18
C ASP A 171 -24.10 -16.92 -35.72
N PRO A 172 -22.83 -17.18 -35.35
CA PRO A 172 -22.46 -17.55 -33.99
C PRO A 172 -22.79 -16.51 -32.90
N ASN A 173 -23.00 -15.25 -33.27
CA ASN A 173 -23.20 -14.14 -32.35
C ASN A 173 -24.66 -13.66 -32.24
N MET A 174 -25.56 -14.12 -33.13
CA MET A 174 -26.96 -13.66 -33.17
C MET A 174 -27.92 -14.56 -32.40
N GLY A 175 -27.68 -15.87 -32.37
CA GLY A 175 -28.55 -16.82 -31.66
C GLY A 175 -28.26 -16.86 -30.17
N CYS A 176 -28.38 -15.74 -29.46
CA CYS A 176 -27.94 -15.62 -28.07
C CYS A 176 -29.03 -15.12 -27.12
N THR A 177 -28.96 -15.56 -25.86
CA THR A 177 -29.76 -15.05 -24.73
C THR A 177 -28.88 -14.85 -23.50
N ILE A 178 -29.35 -14.08 -22.53
CA ILE A 178 -28.62 -13.87 -21.27
C ILE A 178 -29.24 -14.79 -20.22
N VAL A 179 -28.44 -15.67 -19.63
CA VAL A 179 -28.85 -16.53 -18.54
C VAL A 179 -28.13 -16.12 -17.26
N LYS A 180 -28.81 -16.24 -16.11
CA LYS A 180 -28.22 -15.97 -14.80
C LYS A 180 -28.05 -17.28 -14.06
N ILE A 181 -26.82 -17.59 -13.67
CA ILE A 181 -26.46 -18.73 -12.85
C ILE A 181 -26.28 -18.24 -11.42
N CYS A 182 -26.99 -18.87 -10.50
CA CYS A 182 -26.94 -18.53 -9.08
C CYS A 182 -27.43 -19.70 -8.23
N TYR A 183 -26.76 -19.93 -7.10
CA TYR A 183 -26.94 -21.06 -6.20
C TYR A 183 -26.53 -20.75 -4.75
N GLU A 184 -25.80 -19.67 -4.49
CA GLU A 184 -25.29 -19.31 -3.18
C GLU A 184 -26.33 -18.49 -2.39
N ALA A 185 -26.58 -18.91 -1.16
CA ALA A 185 -27.40 -18.22 -0.18
C ALA A 185 -26.54 -17.82 1.02
N GLU A 186 -26.83 -16.64 1.57
CA GLU A 186 -26.21 -16.19 2.82
C GLU A 186 -26.59 -17.12 3.99
N ASN A 187 -25.77 -17.15 5.03
CA ASN A 187 -26.08 -17.91 6.23
C ASN A 187 -27.12 -17.18 7.12
N PRO A 188 -27.81 -17.90 8.02
CA PRO A 188 -28.69 -17.28 9.00
C PRO A 188 -27.95 -16.29 9.90
N GLN A 189 -28.63 -15.23 10.33
CA GLN A 189 -28.05 -14.19 11.20
C GLN A 189 -28.92 -13.98 12.44
N TRP A 190 -28.33 -13.94 13.63
CA TRP A 190 -29.09 -13.75 14.87
C TRP A 190 -29.68 -12.34 14.98
N ILE A 191 -30.90 -12.25 15.51
CA ILE A 191 -31.64 -11.01 15.80
C ILE A 191 -31.91 -10.91 17.31
N LEU A 192 -32.39 -12.00 17.91
CA LEU A 192 -32.60 -12.12 19.35
C LEU A 192 -32.09 -13.48 19.85
N PRO A 193 -31.60 -13.54 21.09
CA PRO A 193 -31.41 -12.43 22.02
C PRO A 193 -30.18 -11.58 21.66
N ILE A 194 -29.24 -12.17 20.94
CA ILE A 194 -28.04 -11.55 20.38
C ILE A 194 -28.30 -11.07 18.94
N SER A 195 -27.56 -10.07 18.47
CA SER A 195 -27.67 -9.56 17.10
C SER A 195 -26.33 -9.74 16.37
N SER A 196 -26.36 -10.48 15.27
CA SER A 196 -25.22 -10.59 14.33
C SER A 196 -25.45 -9.75 13.06
N LEU A 197 -26.40 -8.80 13.11
CA LEU A 197 -26.72 -7.87 12.01
C LEU A 197 -25.83 -6.61 12.02
N SER A 198 -25.25 -6.28 13.18
CA SER A 198 -24.03 -5.48 13.29
C SER A 198 -22.83 -6.37 12.94
N SER A 199 -21.76 -5.80 12.37
CA SER A 199 -20.57 -6.50 11.85
C SER A 199 -20.10 -7.68 12.71
N ILE A 200 -19.43 -8.66 12.09
CA ILE A 200 -18.96 -9.95 12.64
C ILE A 200 -18.27 -9.85 14.04
N GLU A 201 -17.80 -8.65 14.42
CA GLU A 201 -17.20 -8.31 15.73
C GLU A 201 -18.22 -8.15 16.89
N ALA A 202 -19.52 -8.05 16.62
CA ALA A 202 -20.57 -8.02 17.65
C ALA A 202 -20.71 -9.36 18.41
N ASN A 203 -20.12 -10.45 17.90
CA ASN A 203 -20.10 -11.75 18.58
C ASN A 203 -19.20 -11.78 19.83
N TYR A 204 -18.36 -10.76 20.06
CA TYR A 204 -17.50 -10.69 21.26
C TYR A 204 -18.19 -10.02 22.47
N ILE A 205 -19.37 -9.40 22.30
CA ILE A 205 -20.13 -8.81 23.41
C ILE A 205 -21.19 -9.82 23.84
N LYS A 206 -20.87 -10.61 24.88
CA LYS A 206 -21.83 -11.57 25.47
C LYS A 206 -22.97 -10.80 26.13
N LYS A 207 -24.10 -10.70 25.45
CA LYS A 207 -25.28 -9.98 25.97
C LYS A 207 -25.83 -10.68 27.22
N ARG A 208 -26.08 -9.94 28.30
CA ARG A 208 -26.76 -10.48 29.48
C ARG A 208 -28.27 -10.55 29.23
N ILE A 209 -28.85 -11.73 29.41
CA ILE A 209 -30.30 -11.93 29.32
C ILE A 209 -30.84 -12.14 30.73
N LYS A 210 -31.82 -11.32 31.10
CA LYS A 210 -32.52 -11.46 32.39
C LYS A 210 -33.25 -12.81 32.44
N PRO A 211 -33.28 -13.49 33.59
CA PRO A 211 -34.19 -14.60 33.82
C PRO A 211 -35.64 -14.18 33.55
N GLN A 212 -36.24 -14.76 32.51
CA GLN A 212 -37.61 -14.51 32.08
C GLN A 212 -38.28 -15.84 31.78
N LYS A 213 -39.60 -15.93 32.03
CA LYS A 213 -40.39 -17.16 31.83
C LYS A 213 -40.33 -17.68 30.38
N ILE A 214 -40.24 -16.77 29.41
CA ILE A 214 -40.12 -17.11 27.99
C ILE A 214 -38.91 -16.38 27.42
N ILE A 215 -37.96 -17.13 26.87
CA ILE A 215 -36.84 -16.58 26.09
C ILE A 215 -37.18 -16.77 24.60
N THR A 216 -37.22 -15.66 23.86
CA THR A 216 -37.45 -15.70 22.41
C THR A 216 -36.11 -15.63 21.67
N LEU A 217 -35.85 -16.64 20.85
CA LEU A 217 -34.76 -16.68 19.89
C LEU A 217 -35.31 -16.34 18.52
N GLN A 218 -34.61 -15.47 17.81
CA GLN A 218 -34.99 -15.05 16.47
C GLN A 218 -33.75 -14.86 15.62
N TRP A 219 -33.82 -15.33 14.38
CA TRP A 219 -32.78 -15.11 13.37
C TRP A 219 -33.41 -14.64 12.07
N ARG A 220 -32.60 -14.00 11.25
CA ARG A 220 -32.92 -13.68 9.88
C ARG A 220 -32.76 -14.97 9.06
N PRO A 221 -33.79 -15.37 8.29
CA PRO A 221 -33.65 -16.41 7.28
C PRO A 221 -32.50 -16.11 6.31
N PRO A 222 -31.82 -17.15 5.79
CA PRO A 222 -30.98 -17.04 4.62
C PRO A 222 -31.67 -16.24 3.52
N PHE A 223 -30.96 -15.27 2.98
CA PHE A 223 -31.40 -14.53 1.81
C PHE A 223 -30.35 -14.65 0.73
N ASN A 224 -30.72 -14.28 -0.47
CA ASN A 224 -29.82 -14.30 -1.60
C ASN A 224 -30.10 -13.08 -2.50
N THR A 225 -29.09 -12.62 -3.22
CA THR A 225 -29.17 -11.39 -4.03
C THR A 225 -29.68 -11.63 -5.44
N CYS A 226 -29.91 -12.89 -5.82
CA CYS A 226 -30.27 -13.28 -7.18
C CYS A 226 -31.68 -13.86 -7.31
N GLY A 227 -32.49 -13.84 -6.24
CA GLY A 227 -33.90 -14.26 -6.26
C GLY A 227 -34.08 -15.78 -6.33
N LEU A 228 -33.37 -16.53 -5.49
CA LEU A 228 -33.55 -17.98 -5.31
C LEU A 228 -34.83 -18.20 -4.52
N ASN A 229 -35.44 -19.37 -4.66
CA ASN A 229 -36.69 -19.66 -4.00
C ASN A 229 -36.33 -20.23 -2.65
N MET A 230 -36.40 -19.38 -1.63
CA MET A 230 -36.03 -19.74 -0.26
C MET A 230 -37.19 -20.39 0.50
N THR A 231 -38.25 -20.84 -0.19
CA THR A 231 -39.35 -21.60 0.42
C THR A 231 -38.89 -23.02 0.77
N GLY A 232 -39.24 -23.50 1.96
CA GLY A 232 -38.92 -24.87 2.38
C GLY A 232 -37.56 -25.03 3.08
N ILE A 233 -36.93 -23.92 3.48
CA ILE A 233 -35.76 -23.94 4.35
C ILE A 233 -36.19 -24.36 5.76
N THR A 234 -35.46 -25.30 6.34
CA THR A 234 -35.63 -25.75 7.72
C THR A 234 -34.39 -25.41 8.55
N TYR A 235 -34.53 -25.35 9.87
CA TYR A 235 -33.45 -24.96 10.78
C TYR A 235 -33.23 -25.97 11.89
N ASP A 236 -31.95 -26.22 12.18
CA ASP A 236 -31.52 -26.93 13.38
C ASP A 236 -30.89 -25.94 14.36
N LEU A 237 -31.46 -25.83 15.55
CA LEU A 237 -30.99 -25.00 16.66
C LEU A 237 -30.19 -25.83 17.64
N ASN A 238 -29.00 -25.34 18.00
CA ASN A 238 -28.16 -25.89 19.05
C ASN A 238 -27.75 -24.82 20.05
N ILE A 239 -27.86 -25.11 21.35
CA ILE A 239 -27.39 -24.27 22.45
C ILE A 239 -26.59 -25.14 23.41
N VAL A 240 -25.38 -24.70 23.75
CA VAL A 240 -24.47 -25.39 24.68
C VAL A 240 -24.03 -24.43 25.78
N GLN A 241 -23.60 -24.96 26.92
CA GLN A 241 -22.90 -24.15 27.92
C GLN A 241 -21.46 -23.91 27.46
N LEU A 242 -20.94 -22.69 27.67
CA LEU A 242 -19.53 -22.38 27.44
C LEU A 242 -18.74 -22.69 28.72
N ILE A 243 -17.69 -23.49 28.62
CA ILE A 243 -16.80 -23.79 29.74
C ILE A 243 -15.61 -22.82 29.68
N ASP A 244 -15.16 -22.33 30.85
CA ASP A 244 -14.04 -21.40 30.94
C ASP A 244 -12.80 -21.87 30.15
N GLY A 245 -12.23 -20.94 29.38
CA GLY A 245 -11.08 -21.20 28.51
C GLY A 245 -11.40 -21.78 27.13
N GLN A 246 -12.66 -22.06 26.81
CA GLN A 246 -13.09 -22.46 25.47
C GLN A 246 -13.53 -21.27 24.61
N THR A 247 -13.39 -21.39 23.29
CA THR A 247 -14.01 -20.48 22.32
C THR A 247 -15.46 -20.89 22.05
N GLU A 248 -16.30 -19.97 21.54
CA GLU A 248 -17.67 -20.26 21.15
C GLU A 248 -17.77 -21.41 20.12
N ASP A 249 -16.88 -21.41 19.12
CA ASP A 249 -16.83 -22.45 18.09
C ASP A 249 -16.35 -23.80 18.64
N ASP A 250 -15.41 -23.81 19.59
CA ASP A 250 -15.01 -25.05 20.27
C ASP A 250 -16.16 -25.62 21.11
N ALA A 251 -16.86 -24.75 21.84
CA ALA A 251 -17.97 -25.15 22.69
C ALA A 251 -19.11 -25.75 21.88
N ILE A 252 -19.54 -25.08 20.79
CA ILE A 252 -20.65 -25.58 19.96
C ILE A 252 -20.33 -26.93 19.29
N LEU A 253 -19.05 -27.21 19.05
CA LEU A 253 -18.57 -28.44 18.44
C LEU A 253 -18.43 -29.59 19.44
N ARG A 254 -17.99 -29.31 20.67
CA ARG A 254 -17.51 -30.32 21.62
C ARG A 254 -18.41 -30.51 22.85
N ASN A 255 -19.17 -29.50 23.24
CA ASN A 255 -19.95 -29.55 24.47
C ASN A 255 -21.32 -30.18 24.26
N PRO A 256 -21.89 -30.83 25.29
CA PRO A 256 -23.23 -31.40 25.22
C PRO A 256 -24.30 -30.30 25.04
N PRO A 257 -25.33 -30.52 24.21
CA PRO A 257 -26.39 -29.54 23.99
C PRO A 257 -27.29 -29.42 25.21
N VAL A 258 -27.47 -28.19 25.66
CA VAL A 258 -28.49 -27.77 26.64
C VAL A 258 -29.86 -27.68 25.96
N VAL A 259 -29.89 -27.14 24.74
CA VAL A 259 -31.08 -27.12 23.88
C VAL A 259 -30.70 -27.61 22.49
N ARG A 260 -31.44 -28.60 21.98
CA ARG A 260 -31.36 -29.05 20.59
C ARG A 260 -32.75 -29.17 19.99
N ARG A 261 -32.96 -28.57 18.82
CA ARG A 261 -34.19 -28.70 18.03
C ARG A 261 -33.83 -28.82 16.56
N GLU A 262 -34.52 -29.71 15.85
CA GLU A 262 -34.25 -30.00 14.45
C GLU A 262 -35.50 -29.79 13.62
N ASN A 263 -35.31 -29.52 12.32
CA ASN A 263 -36.40 -29.34 11.35
C ASN A 263 -37.41 -28.23 11.72
N LEU A 264 -36.94 -27.12 12.29
CA LEU A 264 -37.78 -25.95 12.55
C LEU A 264 -38.18 -25.27 11.24
N ASN A 265 -39.47 -25.03 11.03
CA ASN A 265 -40.01 -24.40 9.81
C ASN A 265 -40.10 -22.87 9.91
N THR A 266 -39.77 -22.30 11.08
CA THR A 266 -39.85 -20.87 11.37
C THR A 266 -38.50 -20.36 11.84
N ALA A 267 -38.17 -19.09 11.54
CA ALA A 267 -36.93 -18.45 11.97
C ALA A 267 -37.01 -17.85 13.39
N THR A 268 -37.87 -18.43 14.21
CA THR A 268 -38.12 -18.06 15.60
C THR A 268 -38.31 -19.34 16.41
N PHE A 269 -37.81 -19.32 17.65
CA PHE A 269 -37.99 -20.39 18.61
C PHE A 269 -38.16 -19.81 20.02
N GLN A 270 -39.12 -20.31 20.78
CA GLN A 270 -39.37 -19.87 22.15
C GLN A 270 -39.00 -20.98 23.13
N ILE A 271 -38.23 -20.61 24.15
CA ILE A 271 -37.89 -21.49 25.27
C ILE A 271 -38.71 -21.06 26.47
N ASP A 272 -39.55 -21.98 26.97
CA ASP A 272 -40.22 -21.83 28.25
C ASP A 272 -39.28 -22.29 29.37
N THR A 273 -38.68 -21.33 30.07
CA THR A 273 -37.76 -21.61 31.19
C THR A 273 -38.52 -21.94 32.48
N ALA A 274 -39.82 -21.62 32.57
CA ALA A 274 -40.64 -22.00 33.72
C ALA A 274 -40.94 -23.51 33.71
N MET A 275 -41.06 -24.11 32.51
CA MET A 275 -41.19 -25.55 32.35
C MET A 275 -39.87 -26.30 32.64
N TYR A 276 -38.72 -25.64 32.47
CA TYR A 276 -37.38 -26.21 32.67
C TYR A 276 -36.49 -25.27 33.51
N PRO A 277 -36.77 -25.13 34.82
CA PRO A 277 -36.18 -24.08 35.66
C PRO A 277 -34.66 -24.18 35.84
N ASN A 278 -34.07 -25.36 35.62
CA ASN A 278 -32.62 -25.61 35.73
C ASN A 278 -31.92 -25.69 34.36
N MET A 279 -32.60 -25.32 33.26
CA MET A 279 -32.01 -25.36 31.92
C MET A 279 -30.87 -24.34 31.75
N PHE A 280 -31.05 -23.14 32.31
CA PHE A 280 -30.03 -22.09 32.33
C PHE A 280 -29.71 -21.74 33.78
N ILE A 281 -28.42 -21.77 34.13
CA ILE A 281 -27.90 -21.47 35.46
C ILE A 281 -27.50 -20.00 35.47
N GLN A 282 -27.86 -19.30 36.55
CA GLN A 282 -27.57 -17.88 36.68
C GLN A 282 -26.05 -17.63 36.77
N GLY A 283 -25.55 -16.64 36.04
CA GLY A 283 -24.13 -16.28 35.92
C GLY A 283 -23.39 -17.01 34.81
N GLU A 284 -23.95 -18.11 34.28
CA GLU A 284 -23.30 -18.94 33.28
C GLU A 284 -23.46 -18.39 31.85
N THR A 285 -22.52 -18.75 30.98
CA THR A 285 -22.53 -18.37 29.55
C THR A 285 -23.03 -19.52 28.69
N TYR A 286 -23.89 -19.21 27.71
CA TYR A 286 -24.43 -20.15 26.74
C TYR A 286 -24.13 -19.71 25.32
N VAL A 287 -23.73 -20.64 24.47
CA VAL A 287 -23.44 -20.43 23.04
C VAL A 287 -24.58 -21.01 22.22
N LEU A 288 -25.06 -20.27 21.23
CA LEU A 288 -26.10 -20.68 20.30
C LEU A 288 -25.62 -20.65 18.84
N GLN A 289 -26.05 -21.64 18.07
CA GLN A 289 -25.86 -21.71 16.62
C GLN A 289 -27.11 -22.29 15.97
N VAL A 290 -27.49 -21.72 14.83
CA VAL A 290 -28.57 -22.24 14.00
C VAL A 290 -28.02 -22.63 12.64
N THR A 291 -28.45 -23.78 12.14
CA THR A 291 -28.03 -24.31 10.83
C THR A 291 -29.23 -24.38 9.90
N ALA A 292 -29.18 -23.65 8.79
CA ALA A 292 -30.18 -23.73 7.72
C ALA A 292 -29.92 -24.94 6.83
N LYS A 293 -31.00 -25.60 6.42
CA LYS A 293 -31.02 -26.74 5.50
C LYS A 293 -32.07 -26.54 4.41
N SER A 294 -31.75 -26.97 3.20
CA SER A 294 -32.65 -26.95 2.04
C SER A 294 -32.78 -28.36 1.48
N ASN A 295 -33.99 -28.70 1.01
CA ASN A 295 -34.24 -29.92 0.25
C ASN A 295 -33.88 -29.76 -1.23
N ASP A 296 -33.64 -28.52 -1.69
CA ASP A 296 -33.13 -28.21 -3.03
C ASP A 296 -31.60 -28.30 -3.02
N GLN A 297 -31.07 -29.35 -3.64
CA GLN A 297 -29.63 -29.62 -3.75
C GLN A 297 -28.88 -28.59 -4.61
N SER A 298 -29.59 -27.72 -5.33
CA SER A 298 -28.97 -26.61 -6.06
C SER A 298 -28.65 -25.40 -5.18
N ILE A 299 -29.17 -25.33 -3.95
CA ILE A 299 -28.90 -24.23 -3.02
C ILE A 299 -27.71 -24.62 -2.14
N GLU A 300 -26.68 -23.78 -2.18
CA GLU A 300 -25.54 -23.85 -1.28
C GLU A 300 -25.61 -22.69 -0.29
N PHE A 301 -25.53 -23.01 0.99
CA PHE A 301 -25.43 -21.99 2.01
C PHE A 301 -23.97 -21.73 2.33
N LYS A 302 -23.61 -20.44 2.39
CA LYS A 302 -22.36 -20.03 3.02
C LYS A 302 -22.21 -20.65 4.40
N ASN A 303 -20.98 -20.97 4.78
CA ASN A 303 -20.66 -21.61 6.06
C ASN A 303 -21.48 -22.88 6.34
N ASN A 304 -21.82 -23.66 5.31
CA ASN A 304 -22.65 -24.86 5.41
C ASN A 304 -24.01 -24.61 6.10
N GLY A 305 -24.57 -23.40 5.94
CA GLY A 305 -25.85 -23.02 6.54
C GLY A 305 -25.75 -22.62 8.00
N LYS A 306 -24.57 -22.66 8.61
CA LYS A 306 -24.37 -22.29 10.01
C LYS A 306 -24.35 -20.77 10.16
N SER A 307 -25.16 -20.27 11.08
CA SER A 307 -24.97 -18.94 11.64
C SER A 307 -23.59 -18.84 12.30
N PRO A 308 -23.06 -17.63 12.49
CA PRO A 308 -22.00 -17.43 13.46
C PRO A 308 -22.43 -18.01 14.81
N ALA A 309 -21.50 -18.63 15.52
CA ALA A 309 -21.72 -18.95 16.93
C ALA A 309 -21.76 -17.62 17.69
N GLY A 310 -22.78 -17.46 18.53
CA GLY A 310 -22.88 -16.29 19.39
C GLY A 310 -23.24 -16.72 20.80
N SER A 311 -22.92 -15.89 21.79
CA SER A 311 -23.06 -16.25 23.19
C SER A 311 -23.80 -15.20 24.00
N PHE A 312 -24.47 -15.64 25.06
CA PHE A 312 -25.14 -14.78 26.04
C PHE A 312 -24.85 -15.26 27.45
N ILE A 313 -24.91 -14.35 28.42
CA ILE A 313 -24.81 -14.66 29.84
C ILE A 313 -26.21 -14.68 30.43
N TYR A 314 -26.61 -15.75 31.11
CA TYR A 314 -27.90 -15.83 31.77
C TYR A 314 -27.82 -15.25 33.17
N ASP A 315 -28.21 -13.98 33.37
CA ASP A 315 -27.98 -13.32 34.66
C ASP A 315 -28.95 -12.18 34.97
N THR A 316 -29.21 -11.93 36.26
CA THR A 316 -29.97 -10.76 36.70
C THR A 316 -29.12 -9.52 36.51
N VAL A 317 -29.56 -8.61 35.64
CA VAL A 317 -28.93 -7.29 35.50
C VAL A 317 -29.10 -6.56 36.83
N SER A 318 -28.03 -6.44 37.62
CA SER A 318 -27.98 -5.52 38.75
C SER A 318 -28.22 -4.10 38.22
N GLU A 319 -29.09 -3.35 38.87
CA GLU A 319 -29.10 -1.89 38.68
C GLU A 319 -27.70 -1.39 39.05
N THR A 320 -27.01 -0.81 38.07
CA THR A 320 -25.67 -0.28 38.23
C THR A 320 -25.73 0.93 39.13
N LYS A 321 -25.06 0.86 40.29
CA LYS A 321 -24.57 2.05 40.97
C LYS A 321 -23.41 2.60 40.13
N PRO A 322 -23.45 3.85 39.65
CA PRO A 322 -22.31 4.43 38.95
C PRO A 322 -21.11 4.47 39.91
N MET A 323 -19.96 3.91 39.51
CA MET A 323 -18.70 4.14 40.21
C MET A 323 -18.27 5.58 39.93
N MET A 324 -18.57 6.47 40.87
CA MET A 324 -17.98 7.79 40.91
C MET A 324 -16.45 7.68 40.96
N ALA A 325 -15.77 8.55 40.21
CA ALA A 325 -14.38 8.86 40.48
C ALA A 325 -14.27 9.36 41.93
N SER A 326 -13.66 8.56 42.79
CA SER A 326 -13.43 8.88 44.19
C SER A 326 -12.37 9.97 44.29
N GLY A 327 -12.81 11.23 44.29
CA GLY A 327 -11.97 12.39 44.55
C GLY A 327 -12.80 13.65 44.39
N GLY A 328 -12.89 14.49 45.42
CA GLY A 328 -13.66 15.74 45.39
C GLY A 328 -13.25 16.61 44.20
N LEU A 329 -14.07 16.60 43.15
CA LEU A 329 -13.84 17.34 41.91
C LEU A 329 -14.03 18.85 42.19
N ASN A 330 -12.94 19.61 42.21
CA ASN A 330 -13.01 21.07 42.18
C ASN A 330 -12.99 21.54 40.71
N VAL A 331 -14.18 21.75 40.15
CA VAL A 331 -14.36 22.31 38.81
C VAL A 331 -14.59 23.81 38.96
N ASP A 332 -13.62 24.60 38.50
CA ASP A 332 -13.70 26.06 38.48
C ASP A 332 -13.12 26.56 37.16
N CYS A 333 -13.98 27.14 36.33
CA CYS A 333 -13.61 27.78 35.06
C CYS A 333 -13.80 29.31 35.13
N GLY A 334 -13.94 29.84 36.35
CA GLY A 334 -14.10 31.25 36.62
C GLY A 334 -15.44 31.80 36.12
N ILE A 335 -16.48 30.97 36.13
CA ILE A 335 -17.88 31.41 36.10
C ILE A 335 -18.29 31.73 37.55
N ASN A 336 -18.96 32.87 37.73
CA ASN A 336 -19.44 33.26 39.05
C ASN A 336 -20.63 32.37 39.43
N PRO A 337 -20.60 31.72 40.60
CA PRO A 337 -21.75 30.98 41.08
C PRO A 337 -22.92 31.93 41.39
N PRO A 338 -24.16 31.43 41.46
CA PRO A 338 -25.33 32.26 41.79
C PRO A 338 -25.16 33.01 43.12
N ASP A 339 -25.59 34.28 43.17
CA ASP A 339 -25.54 35.09 44.39
C ASP A 339 -26.47 34.56 45.49
N GLU A 340 -27.65 34.08 45.09
CA GLU A 340 -28.61 33.44 45.98
C GLU A 340 -28.11 32.09 46.49
N LYS A 341 -28.08 31.91 47.82
CA LYS A 341 -27.53 30.72 48.50
C LYS A 341 -28.58 29.91 49.26
N GLU A 342 -29.80 30.43 49.41
CA GLU A 342 -30.88 29.74 50.11
C GLU A 342 -31.30 28.49 49.36
N LEU A 343 -31.17 27.31 49.98
CA LEU A 343 -31.38 26.00 49.35
C LEU A 343 -32.86 25.60 49.28
N ILE A 344 -33.27 24.96 48.18
CA ILE A 344 -34.60 24.35 48.07
C ILE A 344 -34.73 23.11 48.95
N GLN A 345 -35.95 22.85 49.41
CA GLN A 345 -36.27 21.67 50.20
C GLN A 345 -36.71 20.48 49.35
N GLU A 346 -37.21 20.71 48.14
CA GLU A 346 -37.73 19.67 47.25
C GLU A 346 -37.31 19.95 45.81
N LEU A 347 -36.99 18.88 45.06
CA LEU A 347 -36.68 18.90 43.64
C LEU A 347 -37.32 17.65 43.02
N SER A 348 -38.02 17.81 41.91
CA SER A 348 -38.83 16.77 41.28
C SER A 348 -38.26 16.27 39.97
N ILE A 349 -38.72 15.08 39.55
CA ILE A 349 -38.42 14.54 38.22
C ILE A 349 -39.03 15.47 37.16
N ASN A 350 -38.28 15.70 36.08
CA ASN A 350 -38.56 16.65 34.98
C ASN A 350 -38.31 18.13 35.27
N ASP A 351 -37.91 18.51 36.49
CA ASP A 351 -37.48 19.88 36.76
C ASP A 351 -36.26 20.23 35.90
N ILE A 352 -36.17 21.49 35.49
CA ILE A 352 -35.05 22.04 34.73
C ILE A 352 -34.38 23.10 35.62
N ILE A 353 -33.12 22.86 35.98
CA ILE A 353 -32.33 23.75 36.84
C ILE A 353 -31.09 24.27 36.10
N ASP A 354 -30.53 25.37 36.59
CA ASP A 354 -29.29 25.97 36.07
C ASP A 354 -28.06 25.33 36.70
N ILE A 355 -27.07 24.97 35.88
CA ILE A 355 -25.75 24.51 36.35
C ILE A 355 -24.65 25.26 35.59
N GLY A 356 -24.06 26.27 36.24
CA GLY A 356 -23.17 27.21 35.58
C GLY A 356 -23.90 27.94 34.46
N GLN A 357 -23.43 27.80 33.22
CA GLN A 357 -24.09 28.36 32.03
C GLN A 357 -25.02 27.36 31.29
N TYR A 358 -25.20 26.15 31.84
CA TYR A 358 -25.93 25.05 31.21
C TYR A 358 -27.28 24.80 31.90
N LYS A 359 -28.17 24.06 31.24
CA LYS A 359 -29.44 23.58 31.82
C LYS A 359 -29.33 22.10 32.17
N LEU A 360 -29.88 21.68 33.31
CA LEU A 360 -29.94 20.29 33.76
C LEU A 360 -31.40 19.88 33.97
N LYS A 361 -31.88 18.94 33.15
CA LYS A 361 -33.19 18.30 33.32
C LYS A 361 -33.06 17.07 34.22
N ILE A 362 -33.83 17.01 35.29
CA ILE A 362 -33.80 15.92 36.28
C ILE A 362 -34.54 14.68 35.76
N LEU A 363 -33.89 13.51 35.79
CA LEU A 363 -34.48 12.22 35.40
C LEU A 363 -34.73 11.31 36.61
N LYS A 364 -33.82 11.32 37.59
CA LYS A 364 -33.95 10.62 38.86
C LYS A 364 -33.42 11.51 39.96
N ILE A 365 -34.05 11.45 41.13
CA ILE A 365 -33.66 12.31 42.25
C ILE A 365 -33.94 11.64 43.58
N THR A 366 -33.06 11.88 44.54
CA THR A 366 -33.19 11.48 45.94
C THR A 366 -32.53 12.55 46.79
N LYS A 367 -33.22 13.01 47.83
CA LYS A 367 -32.69 14.01 48.75
C LYS A 367 -31.81 13.33 49.80
N ASN A 368 -30.63 13.91 50.04
CA ASN A 368 -29.71 13.49 51.08
C ASN A 368 -30.02 14.20 52.40
N SER A 369 -29.45 13.70 53.51
CA SER A 369 -29.65 14.26 54.85
C SER A 369 -29.08 15.68 55.02
N ASP A 370 -28.17 16.11 54.15
CA ASP A 370 -27.51 17.42 54.16
C ASP A 370 -28.17 18.46 53.23
N ASN A 371 -29.42 18.21 52.81
CA ASN A 371 -30.17 18.99 51.82
C ASN A 371 -29.53 19.05 50.42
N SER A 372 -28.50 18.25 50.15
CA SER A 372 -28.05 18.01 48.78
C SER A 372 -28.89 16.92 48.10
N PHE A 373 -28.75 16.78 46.79
CA PHE A 373 -29.46 15.79 46.01
C PHE A 373 -28.51 14.84 45.29
N THR A 374 -28.92 13.56 45.24
CA THR A 374 -28.34 12.49 44.45
C THR A 374 -29.29 12.12 43.31
N GLY A 375 -28.78 11.92 42.10
CA GLY A 375 -29.66 11.66 40.96
C GLY A 375 -28.97 11.47 39.61
N GLU A 376 -29.81 11.37 38.59
CA GLU A 376 -29.45 11.35 37.18
C GLU A 376 -30.18 12.50 36.46
N GLY A 377 -29.56 13.04 35.42
CA GLY A 377 -30.17 14.09 34.60
C GLY A 377 -29.59 14.16 33.19
N ILE A 378 -30.09 15.13 32.43
CA ILE A 378 -29.63 15.46 31.08
C ILE A 378 -29.17 16.91 31.10
N VAL A 379 -27.90 17.15 30.78
CA VAL A 379 -27.39 18.51 30.57
C VAL A 379 -27.61 18.91 29.12
N THR A 380 -28.24 20.06 28.92
CA THR A 380 -28.52 20.68 27.63
C THR A 380 -28.01 22.12 27.60
N GLY A 381 -27.85 22.67 26.39
CA GLY A 381 -27.50 24.07 26.17
C GLY A 381 -26.03 24.40 26.43
N GLY A 382 -25.26 24.53 25.35
CA GLY A 382 -23.88 25.03 25.36
C GLY A 382 -23.36 25.37 23.96
N ASN A 383 -24.27 25.53 22.99
CA ASN A 383 -24.05 25.09 21.62
C ASN A 383 -23.51 26.17 20.67
N GLU A 384 -23.86 27.45 20.83
CA GLU A 384 -23.57 28.42 19.75
C GLU A 384 -22.20 29.11 19.87
N SER A 385 -21.65 29.30 21.07
CA SER A 385 -20.41 30.08 21.25
C SER A 385 -19.13 29.23 21.27
N ASN A 386 -19.17 28.05 21.89
CA ASN A 386 -17.96 27.25 22.19
C ASN A 386 -17.69 26.16 21.14
N PHE A 387 -18.72 25.67 20.45
CA PHE A 387 -18.62 24.64 19.41
C PHE A 387 -19.40 25.00 18.14
N PRO A 388 -19.24 26.21 17.56
CA PRO A 388 -20.11 26.74 16.51
C PRO A 388 -20.14 25.93 15.20
N ASN A 389 -19.11 25.13 14.94
CA ASN A 389 -18.97 24.32 13.72
C ASN A 389 -19.25 22.82 13.96
N TYR A 390 -19.77 22.46 15.12
CA TYR A 390 -19.96 21.08 15.56
C TYR A 390 -21.37 20.89 16.10
N ASN A 391 -21.98 19.75 15.79
CA ASN A 391 -23.30 19.39 16.31
C ASN A 391 -23.18 18.92 17.76
N TRP A 392 -23.08 19.84 18.74
CA TRP A 392 -23.11 19.46 20.15
C TRP A 392 -24.43 18.74 20.48
N VAL A 393 -24.36 17.81 21.42
CA VAL A 393 -25.48 16.94 21.80
C VAL A 393 -25.74 16.95 23.31
N ASN A 394 -26.95 16.58 23.72
CA ASN A 394 -27.31 16.53 25.13
C ASN A 394 -26.55 15.39 25.85
N VAL A 395 -26.03 15.65 27.05
CA VAL A 395 -25.19 14.72 27.80
C VAL A 395 -25.95 14.17 28.99
N LYS A 396 -26.00 12.85 29.14
CA LYS A 396 -26.55 12.20 30.34
C LYS A 396 -25.52 12.24 31.47
N VAL A 397 -25.97 12.70 32.65
CA VAL A 397 -25.10 12.94 33.83
C VAL A 397 -25.65 12.29 35.09
N SER A 398 -24.77 12.06 36.05
CA SER A 398 -25.09 11.67 37.42
C SER A 398 -24.47 12.62 38.42
N PHE A 399 -25.08 12.76 39.59
CA PHE A 399 -24.62 13.65 40.66
C PHE A 399 -24.99 13.07 42.03
N GLU A 400 -24.17 13.33 43.05
CA GLU A 400 -24.40 12.81 44.41
C GLU A 400 -24.61 13.89 45.48
N LYS A 401 -24.04 15.09 45.31
CA LYS A 401 -24.10 16.16 46.31
C LYS A 401 -24.46 17.50 45.68
N LEU A 402 -25.45 17.48 44.79
CA LEU A 402 -25.88 18.68 44.10
C LEU A 402 -26.70 19.57 45.05
N GLN A 403 -26.28 20.81 45.26
CA GLN A 403 -27.01 21.79 46.07
C GLN A 403 -27.62 22.85 45.16
N VAL A 404 -28.93 23.07 45.29
CA VAL A 404 -29.72 23.95 44.41
C VAL A 404 -30.39 25.02 45.26
N ASN A 405 -30.33 26.26 44.80
CA ASN A 405 -30.96 27.39 45.48
C ASN A 405 -32.45 27.56 45.10
N LYS A 406 -33.17 28.44 45.80
CA LYS A 406 -34.61 28.71 45.57
C LYS A 406 -34.98 29.19 44.17
N ASN A 407 -34.01 29.70 43.40
CA ASN A 407 -34.21 30.13 42.02
C ASN A 407 -34.00 28.97 41.02
N GLY A 408 -33.73 27.75 41.51
CA GLY A 408 -33.46 26.60 40.65
C GLY A 408 -32.06 26.61 40.05
N ALA A 409 -31.06 27.18 40.74
CA ALA A 409 -29.67 27.20 40.27
C ALA A 409 -28.73 26.45 41.21
N VAL A 410 -27.83 25.64 40.64
CA VAL A 410 -26.80 24.89 41.38
C VAL A 410 -25.80 25.87 41.99
N VAL A 411 -25.59 25.75 43.30
CA VAL A 411 -24.63 26.56 44.07
C VAL A 411 -23.39 25.78 44.48
N ALA A 412 -23.49 24.45 44.58
CA ALA A 412 -22.37 23.55 44.87
C ALA A 412 -22.66 22.11 44.39
N GLY A 413 -21.61 21.31 44.28
CA GLY A 413 -21.67 19.96 43.73
C GLY A 413 -21.39 19.92 42.22
N ASN A 414 -21.23 18.70 41.70
CA ASN A 414 -20.92 18.46 40.29
C ASN A 414 -21.88 17.46 39.68
N ALA A 415 -22.15 17.64 38.38
CA ALA A 415 -22.78 16.64 37.54
C ALA A 415 -21.74 16.06 36.57
N ILE A 416 -21.58 14.74 36.57
CA ILE A 416 -20.53 14.01 35.86
C ILE A 416 -21.17 13.22 34.72
N GLY A 417 -20.59 13.30 33.52
CA GLY A 417 -21.04 12.52 32.36
C GLY A 417 -21.03 11.01 32.65
N MET A 418 -22.11 10.34 32.26
CA MET A 418 -22.30 8.90 32.48
C MET A 418 -21.79 8.08 31.28
N TYR A 419 -21.39 6.84 31.54
CA TYR A 419 -21.01 5.85 30.53
C TYR A 419 -21.99 4.67 30.56
N ASP A 420 -21.99 3.87 29.50
CA ASP A 420 -22.73 2.61 29.48
C ASP A 420 -21.92 1.47 30.13
N ASP A 421 -21.98 1.37 31.45
CA ASP A 421 -21.18 0.41 32.21
C ASP A 421 -21.62 -1.07 32.04
N LYS A 422 -22.58 -1.38 31.16
CA LYS A 422 -23.20 -2.72 31.08
C LYS A 422 -22.73 -3.60 29.91
N GLU A 423 -22.16 -3.02 28.85
CA GLU A 423 -21.82 -3.77 27.63
C GLU A 423 -20.37 -3.55 27.13
N GLN A 424 -19.62 -2.58 27.68
CA GLN A 424 -18.34 -2.14 27.09
C GLN A 424 -17.33 -1.62 28.13
N GLU A 425 -17.15 -2.33 29.24
CA GLU A 425 -16.35 -1.86 30.37
C GLU A 425 -14.92 -1.44 29.98
N GLU A 426 -14.19 -2.25 29.19
CA GLU A 426 -12.81 -1.93 28.80
C GLU A 426 -12.70 -0.75 27.83
N TYR A 427 -13.64 -0.64 26.88
CA TYR A 427 -13.75 0.49 25.95
C TYR A 427 -14.07 1.78 26.70
N ASN A 428 -15.04 1.74 27.61
CA ASN A 428 -15.37 2.88 28.45
C ASN A 428 -14.23 3.21 29.40
N ASN A 429 -13.51 2.22 29.93
CA ASN A 429 -12.34 2.43 30.78
C ASN A 429 -11.20 3.12 30.00
N PHE A 430 -11.01 2.81 28.72
CA PHE A 430 -10.07 3.54 27.86
C PHE A 430 -10.39 5.05 27.83
N PHE A 431 -11.63 5.43 27.51
CA PHE A 431 -12.02 6.85 27.47
C PHE A 431 -12.07 7.50 28.87
N LYS A 432 -12.57 6.80 29.90
CA LYS A 432 -12.55 7.26 31.30
C LYS A 432 -11.14 7.58 31.78
N SER A 433 -10.16 6.80 31.34
CA SER A 433 -8.78 6.97 31.77
C SER A 433 -8.13 8.24 31.25
N PHE A 434 -8.66 8.82 30.15
CA PHE A 434 -8.14 10.03 29.53
C PHE A 434 -8.56 11.32 30.28
N THR A 435 -8.12 11.44 31.53
CA THR A 435 -8.26 12.63 32.38
C THR A 435 -6.97 12.84 33.17
N PHE A 436 -6.68 14.09 33.58
CA PHE A 436 -5.58 14.45 34.46
C PHE A 436 -5.62 13.68 35.78
N PHE A 437 -6.80 13.23 36.18
CA PHE A 437 -7.11 12.60 37.47
C PHE A 437 -6.62 11.15 37.61
N ASN A 438 -6.01 10.53 36.60
CA ASN A 438 -5.61 9.11 36.70
C ASN A 438 -4.23 8.77 36.07
N LYS A 439 -3.34 9.75 35.86
CA LYS A 439 -2.18 9.66 34.96
C LYS A 439 -1.18 8.51 35.15
N GLU A 440 -1.06 7.90 36.32
CA GLU A 440 0.14 7.09 36.61
C GLU A 440 0.14 5.66 36.02
N ASN A 441 -0.99 5.13 35.50
CA ASN A 441 -1.02 3.74 34.99
C ASN A 441 -1.65 3.56 33.58
N TRP A 442 -2.56 4.43 33.13
CA TRP A 442 -3.28 4.22 31.86
C TRP A 442 -2.50 4.65 30.62
N TYR A 443 -1.72 5.73 30.70
CA TYR A 443 -0.91 6.21 29.58
C TYR A 443 0.04 5.08 29.16
N ASN A 444 0.60 4.39 30.16
CA ASN A 444 1.44 3.23 29.93
C ASN A 444 0.71 2.03 29.33
N LYS A 445 -0.53 1.79 29.76
CA LYS A 445 -1.36 0.70 29.26
C LYS A 445 -1.77 0.88 27.79
N TYR A 446 -2.14 2.09 27.39
CA TYR A 446 -2.77 2.33 26.09
C TYR A 446 -1.87 3.00 25.05
N PHE A 447 -0.88 3.79 25.47
CA PHE A 447 -0.10 4.66 24.58
C PHE A 447 1.44 4.60 24.75
N ASN A 448 2.00 4.26 25.92
CA ASN A 448 3.45 4.20 26.16
C ASN A 448 4.10 2.90 25.64
N LEU A 449 4.03 2.66 24.35
CA LEU A 449 4.76 1.59 23.72
C LEU A 449 6.11 2.16 23.30
N LYS A 450 7.14 1.93 24.14
CA LYS A 450 8.51 2.43 23.95
C LYS A 450 9.11 2.14 22.56
N ASP A 451 8.55 1.17 21.83
CA ASP A 451 9.02 0.72 20.52
C ASP A 451 8.18 1.25 19.33
N GLY A 452 7.22 2.17 19.55
CA GLY A 452 6.34 2.68 18.48
C GLY A 452 5.40 1.64 17.86
N LYS A 453 5.32 0.43 18.45
CA LYS A 453 4.33 -0.59 18.09
C LYS A 453 2.99 -0.17 18.66
N GLN A 454 1.92 -0.19 17.86
CA GLN A 454 0.57 0.09 18.35
C GLN A 454 0.03 -1.06 19.22
N ASN A 455 -0.73 -0.74 20.27
CA ASN A 455 -1.47 -1.74 21.03
C ASN A 455 -2.73 -2.09 20.24
N SER A 456 -2.87 -3.37 19.86
CA SER A 456 -4.00 -3.85 19.07
C SER A 456 -5.35 -3.62 19.75
N GLU A 457 -5.43 -3.67 21.09
CA GLU A 457 -6.65 -3.38 21.84
C GLU A 457 -7.00 -1.89 21.75
N THR A 458 -6.02 -1.01 21.93
CA THR A 458 -6.19 0.44 21.74
C THR A 458 -6.69 0.74 20.34
N GLN A 459 -6.11 0.09 19.32
CA GLN A 459 -6.53 0.28 17.94
C GLN A 459 -7.95 -0.21 17.69
N ASN A 460 -8.39 -1.29 18.35
CA ASN A 460 -9.77 -1.75 18.28
C ASN A 460 -10.74 -0.70 18.85
N TYR A 461 -10.41 -0.07 19.99
CA TYR A 461 -11.23 1.01 20.56
C TYR A 461 -11.29 2.25 19.66
N ILE A 462 -10.15 2.63 19.07
CA ILE A 462 -10.07 3.75 18.13
C ILE A 462 -10.85 3.45 16.84
N ASN A 463 -10.68 2.25 16.26
CA ASN A 463 -11.40 1.81 15.07
C ASN A 463 -12.90 1.77 15.34
N LYS A 464 -13.31 1.23 16.49
CA LYS A 464 -14.70 1.24 16.94
C LYS A 464 -15.26 2.67 16.96
N PHE A 465 -14.61 3.59 17.65
CA PHE A 465 -15.05 4.98 17.71
C PHE A 465 -15.11 5.68 16.32
N THR A 466 -14.12 5.43 15.47
CA THR A 466 -14.03 6.08 14.15
C THR A 466 -15.01 5.50 13.12
N THR A 467 -15.32 4.21 13.20
CA THR A 467 -16.21 3.50 12.27
C THR A 467 -17.67 3.47 12.71
N GLU A 468 -17.94 3.48 14.02
CA GLU A 468 -19.31 3.53 14.53
C GLU A 468 -19.93 4.88 14.14
N LYS A 469 -21.09 4.80 13.46
CA LYS A 469 -22.07 5.88 13.51
C LYS A 469 -22.66 5.88 14.92
N LEU A 470 -21.88 6.30 15.91
CA LEU A 470 -22.41 6.64 17.22
C LEU A 470 -23.54 7.62 16.95
N ALA A 471 -24.78 7.17 17.19
CA ALA A 471 -26.00 7.86 16.83
C ALA A 471 -26.23 9.04 17.77
N SER A 472 -25.29 9.99 17.78
CA SER A 472 -25.42 11.23 18.52
C SER A 472 -26.48 12.07 17.82
N ARG A 473 -27.74 11.83 18.17
CA ARG A 473 -28.83 12.73 17.79
C ARG A 473 -28.77 13.92 18.75
N PRO A 474 -28.76 15.17 18.24
CA PRO A 474 -28.75 16.37 19.08
C PRO A 474 -29.86 16.38 20.13
N GLU A 475 -30.97 15.70 19.84
CA GLU A 475 -32.17 15.65 20.70
C GLU A 475 -32.13 14.53 21.76
N ASP A 476 -31.30 13.49 21.57
CA ASP A 476 -31.24 12.34 22.48
C ASP A 476 -30.31 12.60 23.68
N ALA A 477 -30.53 11.90 24.80
CA ALA A 477 -29.65 11.92 25.96
C ALA A 477 -28.46 10.96 25.76
N ASN A 478 -27.28 11.51 25.47
CA ASN A 478 -26.11 10.70 25.08
C ASN A 478 -25.24 10.32 26.27
N LEU A 479 -24.78 9.07 26.29
CA LEU A 479 -23.74 8.56 27.20
C LEU A 479 -22.35 8.77 26.59
N LEU A 480 -21.34 8.87 27.43
CA LEU A 480 -19.93 8.90 27.05
C LEU A 480 -19.41 7.50 26.65
N PRO A 481 -18.39 7.43 25.77
CA PRO A 481 -17.79 8.52 25.00
C PRO A 481 -18.74 9.05 23.91
N ILE A 482 -18.77 10.37 23.72
CA ILE A 482 -19.63 11.01 22.71
C ILE A 482 -18.81 11.36 21.48
N LYS A 483 -19.32 11.03 20.30
CA LYS A 483 -18.77 11.47 19.02
C LYS A 483 -19.38 12.80 18.60
N ILE A 484 -18.55 13.80 18.35
CA ILE A 484 -18.99 15.08 17.81
C ILE A 484 -18.31 15.30 16.47
N GLY A 485 -19.11 15.34 15.40
CA GLY A 485 -18.64 15.58 14.03
C GLY A 485 -18.74 17.07 13.67
N GLY A 486 -17.72 17.56 12.96
CA GLY A 486 -17.73 18.90 12.37
C GLY A 486 -18.27 18.90 10.94
N GLU A 487 -18.83 20.02 10.48
CA GLU A 487 -19.17 20.20 9.05
C GLU A 487 -17.89 20.46 8.22
N GLY A 488 -17.52 19.56 7.29
CA GLY A 488 -16.36 19.78 6.39
C GLY A 488 -15.72 18.53 5.76
N GLN A 489 -14.75 18.74 4.85
CA GLN A 489 -14.11 17.73 3.98
C GLN A 489 -13.05 16.81 4.64
N LEU A 490 -12.76 16.96 5.94
CA LEU A 490 -11.82 16.09 6.66
C LEU A 490 -12.55 15.40 7.81
N ASN A 491 -12.17 14.15 8.12
CA ASN A 491 -12.63 13.35 9.26
C ASN A 491 -12.35 14.07 10.59
N ASN A 492 -13.16 15.09 10.92
CA ASN A 492 -13.01 15.96 12.08
C ASN A 492 -13.77 15.42 13.29
N ASP A 493 -13.91 14.10 13.41
CA ASP A 493 -14.59 13.49 14.53
C ASP A 493 -13.77 13.68 15.80
N ILE A 494 -14.42 14.11 16.87
CA ILE A 494 -13.83 14.28 18.19
C ILE A 494 -14.57 13.38 19.16
N ALA A 495 -13.83 12.63 19.96
CA ALA A 495 -14.38 11.91 21.09
C ALA A 495 -14.37 12.85 22.31
N VAL A 496 -15.54 13.16 22.84
CA VAL A 496 -15.65 13.66 24.20
C VAL A 496 -15.49 12.47 25.11
N SER A 497 -14.32 12.40 25.73
CA SER A 497 -13.93 11.33 26.62
C SER A 497 -14.61 11.49 27.96
N SER A 498 -14.53 12.68 28.56
CA SER A 498 -15.15 13.01 29.84
C SER A 498 -15.66 14.44 29.85
N ILE A 499 -16.72 14.69 30.63
CA ILE A 499 -17.19 16.05 30.91
C ILE A 499 -17.76 16.13 32.33
N VAL A 500 -17.45 17.23 33.02
CA VAL A 500 -17.94 17.52 34.38
C VAL A 500 -18.46 18.95 34.42
N PHE A 501 -19.69 19.11 34.92
CA PHE A 501 -20.38 20.39 35.07
C PHE A 501 -20.46 20.78 36.54
N SER A 502 -20.35 22.08 36.82
CA SER A 502 -20.45 22.67 38.16
C SER A 502 -21.11 24.05 38.11
N ALA A 503 -21.40 24.62 39.28
CA ALA A 503 -21.82 26.02 39.40
C ALA A 503 -20.79 27.03 38.84
N ARG A 504 -19.53 26.63 38.70
CA ARG A 504 -18.40 27.49 38.31
C ARG A 504 -17.89 27.20 36.89
N GLY A 505 -18.64 26.45 36.10
CA GLY A 505 -18.36 26.13 34.70
C GLY A 505 -18.19 24.63 34.44
N ALA A 506 -17.64 24.28 33.28
CA ALA A 506 -17.48 22.90 32.83
C ALA A 506 -16.07 22.57 32.35
N LYS A 507 -15.58 21.38 32.71
CA LYS A 507 -14.31 20.82 32.23
C LYS A 507 -14.57 19.64 31.29
N ILE A 508 -13.84 19.58 30.19
CA ILE A 508 -13.95 18.55 29.15
C ILE A 508 -12.59 17.94 28.82
N SER A 509 -12.58 16.65 28.52
CA SER A 509 -11.43 15.94 27.94
C SER A 509 -11.82 15.39 26.59
N MET A 510 -10.97 15.61 25.59
CA MET A 510 -11.26 15.27 24.20
C MET A 510 -10.10 14.56 23.51
N LEU A 511 -10.44 13.62 22.64
CA LEU A 511 -9.53 12.90 21.78
C LEU A 511 -9.87 13.18 20.31
N HIS A 512 -8.84 13.33 19.49
CA HIS A 512 -8.95 13.40 18.05
C HIS A 512 -8.08 12.31 17.42
N PHE A 513 -8.59 11.68 16.36
CA PHE A 513 -7.97 10.53 15.73
C PHE A 513 -7.67 10.84 14.27
N LEU A 514 -6.44 11.28 14.00
CA LEU A 514 -6.01 11.62 12.64
C LEU A 514 -5.69 10.33 11.89
N LYS A 515 -6.39 10.09 10.77
CA LYS A 515 -6.18 8.90 9.95
C LYS A 515 -5.13 9.16 8.87
N ASP A 516 -4.07 8.35 8.86
CA ASP A 516 -3.14 8.24 7.74
C ASP A 516 -3.62 7.11 6.82
N HIS A 517 -4.15 7.47 5.65
CA HIS A 517 -4.82 6.51 4.78
C HIS A 517 -3.86 5.52 4.12
N GLU A 518 -2.62 5.92 3.91
CA GLU A 518 -1.61 5.13 3.20
C GLU A 518 -1.00 4.07 4.09
N ASN A 519 -0.63 4.44 5.32
CA ASN A 519 -0.11 3.50 6.30
C ASN A 519 -1.23 2.71 7.00
N ASN A 520 -2.49 3.10 6.80
CA ASN A 520 -3.64 2.58 7.53
C ASN A 520 -3.44 2.67 9.05
N ILE A 521 -2.85 3.78 9.50
CA ILE A 521 -2.52 4.09 10.88
C ILE A 521 -3.40 5.24 11.37
N VAL A 522 -3.76 5.21 12.65
CA VAL A 522 -4.42 6.33 13.31
C VAL A 522 -3.48 6.95 14.33
N ILE A 523 -3.33 8.27 14.24
CA ILE A 523 -2.47 9.09 15.10
C ILE A 523 -3.34 9.75 16.16
N PRO A 524 -3.24 9.33 17.44
CA PRO A 524 -4.09 9.85 18.50
C PRO A 524 -3.56 11.18 19.03
N PHE A 525 -4.44 12.17 19.03
CA PHE A 525 -4.24 13.48 19.65
C PHE A 525 -5.21 13.68 20.81
N GLY A 526 -4.81 14.39 21.85
CA GLY A 526 -5.68 14.59 23.00
C GLY A 526 -5.41 15.82 23.84
N ILE A 527 -6.46 16.29 24.50
CA ILE A 527 -6.42 17.36 25.49
C ILE A 527 -7.35 17.01 26.66
N ALA A 528 -6.87 17.16 27.89
CA ALA A 528 -7.59 16.72 29.09
C ALA A 528 -7.91 17.89 30.03
N ASP A 529 -9.09 17.83 30.66
CA ASP A 529 -9.58 18.71 31.72
C ASP A 529 -9.52 20.21 31.42
N VAL A 530 -9.89 20.56 30.19
CA VAL A 530 -9.88 21.93 29.68
C VAL A 530 -11.20 22.60 30.00
N CYS A 531 -11.15 23.88 30.38
CA CYS A 531 -12.36 24.66 30.61
C CYS A 531 -13.07 24.96 29.28
N VAL A 532 -14.33 24.51 29.18
CA VAL A 532 -15.19 24.74 28.00
C VAL A 532 -15.49 26.23 27.85
N ASP A 533 -15.70 26.93 28.97
CA ASP A 533 -16.25 28.29 28.98
C ASP A 533 -15.25 29.39 28.56
N LYS A 534 -13.94 29.08 28.49
CA LYS A 534 -12.88 30.07 28.18
C LYS A 534 -11.78 29.54 27.28
N SER A 535 -11.34 28.31 27.51
CA SER A 535 -10.07 27.80 26.97
C SER A 535 -10.23 26.91 25.74
N ILE A 536 -11.44 26.40 25.46
CA ILE A 536 -11.63 25.49 24.32
C ILE A 536 -11.73 26.22 22.98
N ASN A 537 -11.87 27.54 22.96
CA ASN A 537 -11.91 28.29 21.70
C ASN A 537 -10.57 28.20 20.95
N GLU A 538 -9.44 28.16 21.67
CA GLU A 538 -8.09 27.97 21.11
C GLU A 538 -7.32 26.98 21.98
N ALA A 539 -7.03 25.80 21.45
CA ALA A 539 -6.47 24.69 22.23
C ALA A 539 -5.46 23.85 21.43
N ASP A 540 -4.47 23.28 22.12
CA ASP A 540 -3.46 22.41 21.51
C ASP A 540 -3.57 20.97 22.01
N PHE A 541 -4.01 20.08 21.13
CA PHE A 541 -4.12 18.66 21.41
C PHE A 541 -2.74 18.00 21.24
N ALA A 542 -2.25 17.32 22.27
CA ALA A 542 -0.95 16.63 22.24
C ALA A 542 -1.03 15.42 21.35
N ILE A 543 0.05 15.09 20.64
CA ILE A 543 0.26 13.70 20.27
C ILE A 543 0.31 12.83 21.54
N LEU A 544 -0.40 11.70 21.54
CA LEU A 544 -0.49 10.82 22.71
C LEU A 544 0.49 9.66 22.66
N GLN A 545 1.07 9.32 21.51
CA GLN A 545 2.04 8.23 21.41
C GLN A 545 3.08 8.51 20.33
N ALA A 546 4.27 7.95 20.50
CA ALA A 546 5.25 7.93 19.42
C ALA A 546 4.67 7.14 18.25
N THR A 547 4.79 7.68 17.03
CA THR A 547 4.22 7.06 15.82
C THR A 547 5.26 7.04 14.73
N GLU A 548 5.49 5.88 14.11
CA GLU A 548 6.32 5.77 12.91
C GLU A 548 5.45 5.46 11.70
N LEU A 549 5.57 6.29 10.66
CA LEU A 549 4.86 6.12 9.41
C LEU A 549 5.85 5.68 8.34
N SER A 550 5.50 4.66 7.58
CA SER A 550 6.28 4.23 6.44
C SER A 550 6.11 5.25 5.31
N VAL A 551 7.23 5.74 4.79
CA VAL A 551 7.31 6.47 3.52
C VAL A 551 7.90 5.54 2.44
N GLY A 552 8.19 4.28 2.81
CA GLY A 552 8.91 3.31 2.02
C GLY A 552 9.53 2.20 2.86
N PRO A 553 10.03 1.12 2.25
CA PRO A 553 10.62 -0.01 2.98
C PRO A 553 11.84 0.39 3.82
N LYS A 554 12.44 1.56 3.55
CA LYS A 554 13.72 2.01 4.12
C LYS A 554 13.69 3.43 4.64
N THR A 555 12.56 4.13 4.56
CA THR A 555 12.41 5.52 5.02
C THR A 555 11.15 5.65 5.86
N LYS A 556 11.29 6.25 7.04
CA LYS A 556 10.19 6.46 7.99
C LYS A 556 10.05 7.93 8.34
N LEU A 557 8.81 8.36 8.56
CA LEU A 557 8.50 9.61 9.26
C LEU A 557 8.16 9.26 10.71
N ALA A 558 9.06 9.57 11.63
CA ALA A 558 8.89 9.33 13.05
C ALA A 558 8.34 10.59 13.72
N LEU A 559 7.21 10.46 14.40
CA LEU A 559 6.62 11.47 15.26
C LEU A 559 6.97 11.07 16.70
N PRO A 560 7.99 11.69 17.31
CA PRO A 560 8.38 11.35 18.67
C PRO A 560 7.32 11.83 19.67
N TYR A 561 7.19 11.08 20.76
CA TYR A 561 6.52 11.55 21.97
C TYR A 561 7.57 12.12 22.92
N GLU A 562 7.44 13.40 23.28
CA GLU A 562 8.25 14.07 24.30
C GLU A 562 7.33 14.76 25.31
N GLU A 563 7.56 14.50 26.60
CA GLU A 563 6.86 15.16 27.70
C GLU A 563 7.17 16.68 27.64
N GLY A 564 6.17 17.50 27.32
CA GLY A 564 6.35 18.95 27.06
C GLY A 564 5.97 19.43 25.64
N LYS A 565 5.42 18.55 24.79
CA LYS A 565 4.76 18.78 23.47
C LYS A 565 5.50 19.66 22.46
N LYS A 566 6.11 19.01 21.46
CA LYS A 566 6.47 19.65 20.19
C LYS A 566 5.39 19.43 19.11
N THR A 567 4.93 18.19 18.86
CA THR A 567 3.83 17.94 17.91
C THR A 567 2.46 18.10 18.55
N HIS A 568 1.63 19.00 18.01
CA HIS A 568 0.28 19.22 18.50
C HIS A 568 -0.69 19.59 17.39
N LEU A 569 -1.94 19.15 17.53
CA LEU A 569 -3.04 19.61 16.68
C LEU A 569 -3.57 20.93 17.22
N LYS A 570 -3.65 21.92 16.33
CA LYS A 570 -4.17 23.26 16.62
C LYS A 570 -5.68 23.29 16.44
N TRP A 571 -6.35 23.62 17.53
CA TRP A 571 -7.79 23.80 17.57
C TRP A 571 -8.13 25.29 17.63
N ASN A 572 -8.99 25.75 16.73
CA ASN A 572 -9.66 27.04 16.85
C ASN A 572 -11.12 26.91 16.40
N LYS A 573 -12.02 26.66 17.35
CA LYS A 573 -13.44 26.34 17.07
C LYS A 573 -13.60 25.23 16.02
N GLY A 574 -12.62 24.32 15.96
CA GLY A 574 -12.46 23.31 14.91
C GLY A 574 -11.00 23.00 14.61
N PHE A 575 -10.78 21.95 13.82
CA PHE A 575 -9.46 21.61 13.31
C PHE A 575 -8.91 22.75 12.45
N LYS A 576 -7.78 23.34 12.86
CA LYS A 576 -7.11 24.43 12.12
C LYS A 576 -5.84 23.94 11.43
N GLY A 577 -5.25 22.85 11.91
CA GLY A 577 -4.02 22.29 11.40
C GLY A 577 -3.22 21.56 12.48
N ILE A 578 -1.98 21.21 12.17
CA ILE A 578 -1.05 20.55 13.08
C ILE A 578 0.25 21.35 13.07
N ASN A 579 0.83 21.55 14.25
CA ASN A 579 2.23 21.91 14.38
C ASN A 579 3.03 20.61 14.47
N LEU A 580 3.81 20.34 13.44
CA LEU A 580 4.56 19.11 13.28
C LEU A 580 6.00 19.28 13.75
N ASN A 581 6.39 18.41 14.67
CA ASN A 581 7.76 18.13 15.06
C ASN A 581 8.04 16.63 14.88
N ALA A 582 8.90 16.30 13.93
CA ALA A 582 9.09 14.93 13.48
C ALA A 582 10.54 14.70 13.06
N GLU A 583 10.88 13.47 12.74
CA GLU A 583 12.17 13.09 12.17
C GLU A 583 11.94 12.23 10.93
N ILE A 584 12.60 12.56 9.83
CA ILE A 584 12.73 11.63 8.71
C ILE A 584 13.91 10.74 9.00
N ARG A 585 13.67 9.44 9.10
CA ARG A 585 14.68 8.42 9.37
C ARG A 585 14.91 7.58 8.12
N ILE A 586 16.10 7.69 7.56
CA ILE A 586 16.52 6.88 6.39
C ILE A 586 17.40 5.75 6.90
N LEU A 587 17.01 4.50 6.66
CA LEU A 587 17.80 3.33 6.97
C LEU A 587 19.15 3.39 6.22
N THR A 588 20.23 2.92 6.84
CA THR A 588 21.57 2.96 6.24
C THR A 588 22.33 1.64 6.33
N ASP A 589 21.78 0.64 7.02
CA ASP A 589 22.40 -0.67 7.17
C ASP A 589 22.40 -1.44 5.83
N PRO A 590 23.59 -1.74 5.25
CA PRO A 590 23.70 -2.47 4.00
C PRO A 590 23.41 -3.97 4.14
N ASN A 591 23.23 -4.48 5.35
CA ASN A 591 22.92 -5.89 5.65
C ASN A 591 21.51 -6.07 6.25
N ALA A 592 20.72 -5.00 6.37
CA ALA A 592 19.31 -5.10 6.73
C ALA A 592 18.53 -5.94 5.71
N ASN A 593 17.32 -6.37 6.08
CA ASN A 593 16.41 -7.09 5.17
C ASN A 593 15.12 -6.27 4.97
N PRO A 594 14.93 -5.57 3.83
CA PRO A 594 15.84 -5.48 2.68
C PRO A 594 17.06 -4.54 2.93
N PRO A 595 18.21 -4.74 2.22
CA PRO A 595 19.41 -3.93 2.40
C PRO A 595 19.16 -2.45 2.11
N SER A 596 19.78 -1.53 2.85
CA SER A 596 19.58 -0.10 2.57
C SER A 596 20.01 0.31 1.15
N ASP A 597 19.32 1.32 0.61
CA ASP A 597 19.61 1.96 -0.67
C ASP A 597 20.78 2.94 -0.59
N ILE A 598 20.96 3.57 0.57
CA ILE A 598 22.06 4.48 0.87
C ILE A 598 22.82 3.97 2.10
N VAL A 599 24.11 4.27 2.17
CA VAL A 599 25.00 3.83 3.24
C VAL A 599 25.77 5.04 3.75
N ARG A 600 25.99 5.17 5.05
CA ARG A 600 26.73 6.32 5.59
C ARG A 600 28.21 6.21 5.21
N LYS A 601 28.83 7.35 4.90
CA LYS A 601 30.27 7.39 4.61
C LYS A 601 31.12 7.04 5.84
N ASP A 602 30.65 7.40 7.04
CA ASP A 602 31.32 7.09 8.32
C ASP A 602 31.27 5.59 8.70
N GLY A 603 30.63 4.76 7.88
CA GLY A 603 30.54 3.30 8.07
C GLY A 603 29.59 2.88 9.18
N LYS A 604 28.85 3.80 9.80
CA LYS A 604 27.85 3.45 10.80
C LYS A 604 26.54 2.98 10.14
N ASN A 605 25.82 2.13 10.86
CA ASN A 605 24.55 1.53 10.41
C ASN A 605 23.32 2.20 11.04
N ASP A 606 23.48 3.23 11.88
CA ASP A 606 22.37 3.98 12.46
C ASP A 606 21.66 4.83 11.38
N PRO A 607 20.31 4.90 11.40
CA PRO A 607 19.56 5.68 10.45
C PRO A 607 20.00 7.14 10.41
N ILE A 608 19.96 7.76 9.23
CA ILE A 608 20.10 9.21 9.10
C ILE A 608 18.79 9.83 9.58
N ALA A 609 18.82 10.51 10.73
CA ALA A 609 17.68 11.21 11.31
C ALA A 609 17.74 12.71 10.94
N ILE A 610 16.69 13.20 10.27
CA ILE A 610 16.59 14.58 9.80
C ILE A 610 15.43 15.25 10.53
N PRO A 611 15.68 16.20 11.45
CA PRO A 611 14.62 16.80 12.25
C PRO A 611 13.76 17.77 11.42
N ILE A 612 12.46 17.73 11.65
CA ILE A 612 11.46 18.70 11.23
C ILE A 612 11.00 19.41 12.50
N THR A 613 11.14 20.73 12.57
CA THR A 613 10.80 21.51 13.76
C THR A 613 9.74 22.55 13.45
N ASN A 614 8.69 22.60 14.28
CA ASN A 614 7.62 23.60 14.27
C ASN A 614 6.97 23.84 12.90
N LYS A 615 6.79 22.79 12.10
CA LYS A 615 6.19 22.92 10.77
C LYS A 615 4.67 22.98 10.88
N GLU A 616 4.08 24.11 10.53
CA GLU A 616 2.62 24.22 10.44
C GLU A 616 2.10 23.54 9.17
N ILE A 617 1.13 22.64 9.34
CA ILE A 617 0.45 21.92 8.26
C ILE A 617 -1.06 22.07 8.41
N GLN A 618 -1.76 22.34 7.31
CA GLN A 618 -3.23 22.46 7.29
C GLN A 618 -3.90 21.20 6.73
N ASP A 619 -3.23 20.52 5.80
CA ASP A 619 -3.66 19.27 5.19
C ASP A 619 -2.61 18.20 5.47
N TRP A 620 -3.02 17.13 6.18
CA TRP A 620 -2.13 16.03 6.52
C TRP A 620 -1.61 15.29 5.29
N GLU A 621 -2.43 15.17 4.24
CA GLU A 621 -2.11 14.43 3.01
C GLU A 621 -1.42 15.30 1.94
N ASN A 622 -1.18 16.58 2.25
CA ASN A 622 -0.58 17.53 1.32
C ASN A 622 0.24 18.62 2.03
N TRP A 623 1.50 18.32 2.32
CA TRP A 623 2.45 19.30 2.83
C TRP A 623 3.89 19.02 2.38
N THR A 624 4.73 20.04 2.44
CA THR A 624 6.15 19.96 2.10
C THR A 624 7.00 20.72 3.11
N VAL A 625 8.28 20.34 3.24
CA VAL A 625 9.24 21.02 4.11
C VAL A 625 10.63 21.00 3.47
N ASP A 626 11.30 22.15 3.49
CA ASP A 626 12.71 22.25 3.12
C ASP A 626 13.58 21.63 4.22
N LEU A 627 14.57 20.86 3.81
CA LEU A 627 15.46 20.10 4.68
C LEU A 627 16.90 20.31 4.30
N LYS A 628 17.75 20.20 5.32
CA LYS A 628 19.20 20.10 5.20
C LYS A 628 19.63 18.74 5.75
N ILE A 629 20.44 18.01 5.00
CA ILE A 629 20.96 16.71 5.44
C ILE A 629 22.47 16.84 5.60
N ASP A 630 22.91 16.90 6.85
CA ASP A 630 24.32 17.10 7.19
C ASP A 630 25.14 15.80 7.14
N THR A 631 24.49 14.65 7.02
CA THR A 631 25.18 13.35 6.95
C THR A 631 25.58 13.01 5.52
N GLU A 632 26.87 12.71 5.34
CA GLU A 632 27.43 12.22 4.08
C GLU A 632 27.03 10.76 3.83
N PHE A 633 26.58 10.43 2.62
CA PHE A 633 26.18 9.07 2.27
C PHE A 633 26.66 8.65 0.88
N SER A 634 26.73 7.35 0.66
CA SER A 634 26.97 6.72 -0.63
C SER A 634 25.75 5.90 -1.04
N ILE A 635 25.66 5.53 -2.32
CA ILE A 635 24.64 4.58 -2.79
C ILE A 635 25.17 3.17 -2.53
N ASN A 636 24.32 2.26 -2.05
CA ASN A 636 24.74 0.89 -1.78
C ASN A 636 25.26 0.19 -3.05
N GLY A 637 26.47 -0.38 -2.98
CA GLY A 637 27.20 -0.93 -4.13
C GLY A 637 27.94 0.10 -4.98
N PHE A 638 27.88 1.39 -4.61
CA PHE A 638 28.63 2.49 -5.22
C PHE A 638 29.31 3.35 -4.14
N THR A 639 30.08 2.71 -3.24
CA THR A 639 30.57 3.32 -2.00
C THR A 639 31.88 4.09 -2.12
N ASP A 640 32.60 3.95 -3.24
CA ASP A 640 33.82 4.76 -3.49
C ASP A 640 33.50 6.24 -3.71
N PHE A 641 32.27 6.54 -4.14
CA PHE A 641 31.77 7.90 -4.28
C PHE A 641 30.81 8.19 -3.13
N TYR A 642 30.79 9.44 -2.67
CA TYR A 642 29.85 9.87 -1.65
C TYR A 642 29.21 11.20 -2.03
N PHE A 643 28.11 11.49 -1.36
CA PHE A 643 27.25 12.63 -1.60
C PHE A 643 27.08 13.46 -0.33
N THR A 644 27.00 14.78 -0.51
CA THR A 644 26.39 15.69 0.47
C THR A 644 25.11 16.27 -0.12
N VAL A 645 24.19 16.68 0.75
CA VAL A 645 22.89 17.25 0.34
C VAL A 645 22.75 18.65 0.92
N PRO A 646 23.22 19.69 0.19
CA PRO A 646 23.05 21.07 0.63
C PRO A 646 21.58 21.49 0.77
N LYS A 647 20.69 20.96 -0.08
CA LYS A 647 19.27 21.30 -0.09
C LYS A 647 18.40 20.12 -0.52
N ALA A 648 17.41 19.78 0.29
CA ALA A 648 16.38 18.79 -0.03
C ALA A 648 14.98 19.33 0.31
N ILE A 649 13.96 18.72 -0.28
CA ILE A 649 12.57 18.90 0.12
C ILE A 649 12.01 17.53 0.47
N TYR A 650 11.38 17.42 1.62
CA TYR A 650 10.45 16.32 1.86
C TYR A 650 9.05 16.74 1.42
N THR A 651 8.39 15.85 0.70
CA THR A 651 7.01 16.01 0.28
C THR A 651 6.19 14.87 0.83
N HIS A 652 5.11 15.22 1.51
CA HIS A 652 4.04 14.35 1.94
C HIS A 652 2.78 14.79 1.20
N SER A 653 2.81 14.66 -0.12
CA SER A 653 1.75 15.13 -1.01
C SER A 653 1.40 14.08 -2.06
N ASN A 654 0.11 13.91 -2.30
CA ASN A 654 -0.37 13.12 -3.43
C ASN A 654 -0.23 13.86 -4.77
N GLN A 655 0.24 15.12 -4.78
CA GLN A 655 0.45 15.91 -5.98
C GLN A 655 1.96 16.20 -6.16
N PRO A 656 2.61 15.62 -7.19
CA PRO A 656 4.03 15.86 -7.42
C PRO A 656 4.29 17.31 -7.83
N SER A 657 5.33 17.92 -7.26
CA SER A 657 5.77 19.28 -7.63
C SER A 657 6.17 19.37 -9.11
N ALA A 658 6.14 20.57 -9.69
CA ALA A 658 6.56 20.78 -11.08
C ALA A 658 8.03 20.33 -11.32
N GLU A 659 8.89 20.54 -10.33
CA GLU A 659 10.28 20.08 -10.33
C GLU A 659 10.39 18.56 -10.47
N LEU A 660 9.62 17.82 -9.67
CA LEU A 660 9.59 16.37 -9.71
C LEU A 660 8.97 15.86 -11.02
N GLN A 661 7.88 16.47 -11.49
CA GLN A 661 7.26 16.11 -12.77
C GLN A 661 8.25 16.24 -13.92
N ASN A 662 9.04 17.32 -13.95
CA ASN A 662 10.07 17.54 -14.96
C ASN A 662 11.19 16.49 -14.88
N LEU A 663 11.63 16.13 -13.65
CA LEU A 663 12.61 15.07 -13.44
C LEU A 663 12.09 13.71 -13.94
N CYS A 664 10.86 13.33 -13.55
CA CYS A 664 10.20 12.11 -14.00
C CYS A 664 10.04 12.04 -15.53
N LYS A 665 9.76 13.19 -16.18
CA LYS A 665 9.71 13.28 -17.64
C LYS A 665 11.06 12.95 -18.27
N LYS A 666 12.16 13.55 -17.78
CA LYS A 666 13.53 13.26 -18.26
C LYS A 666 13.91 11.79 -18.09
N ILE A 667 13.50 11.16 -16.98
CA ILE A 667 13.71 9.73 -16.75
C ILE A 667 12.93 8.92 -17.80
N LYS A 668 11.66 9.23 -18.02
CA LYS A 668 10.80 8.52 -18.98
C LYS A 668 11.26 8.66 -20.43
N GLU A 669 11.82 9.81 -20.79
CA GLU A 669 12.45 10.01 -22.11
C GLU A 669 13.65 9.08 -22.33
N LYS A 670 14.37 8.72 -21.27
CA LYS A 670 15.53 7.83 -21.31
C LYS A 670 15.18 6.35 -21.09
N ASP A 671 14.16 6.06 -20.28
CA ASP A 671 13.60 4.72 -20.05
C ASP A 671 12.06 4.74 -20.22
N PRO A 672 11.53 4.31 -21.38
CA PRO A 672 10.09 4.30 -21.64
C PRO A 672 9.27 3.41 -20.70
N HIS A 673 9.89 2.45 -20.01
CA HIS A 673 9.21 1.55 -19.07
C HIS A 673 9.05 2.18 -17.68
N PHE A 674 9.70 3.33 -17.43
CA PHE A 674 9.54 4.06 -16.18
C PHE A 674 8.10 4.55 -16.02
N LYS A 675 7.45 4.09 -14.95
CA LYS A 675 6.11 4.53 -14.56
C LYS A 675 6.24 5.67 -13.58
N VAL A 676 5.68 6.83 -13.95
CA VAL A 676 5.55 7.96 -13.05
C VAL A 676 4.44 7.62 -12.06
N ASP A 677 4.77 7.53 -10.78
CA ASP A 677 3.75 7.40 -9.74
C ASP A 677 2.90 8.68 -9.72
N ALA A 678 1.58 8.52 -9.76
CA ALA A 678 0.65 9.64 -9.70
C ALA A 678 0.69 10.32 -8.33
N LYS A 679 1.18 9.62 -7.29
CA LYS A 679 1.35 10.11 -5.93
C LYS A 679 2.84 10.04 -5.57
N PHE A 680 3.38 11.07 -4.93
CA PHE A 680 4.78 11.05 -4.54
C PHE A 680 4.98 11.56 -3.12
N LYS A 681 5.33 10.62 -2.23
CA LYS A 681 5.85 10.93 -0.90
C LYS A 681 7.31 10.49 -0.82
N GLY A 682 8.17 11.35 -0.31
CA GLY A 682 9.60 11.10 -0.29
C GLY A 682 10.46 12.34 -0.27
N LEU A 683 11.76 12.14 -0.44
CA LEU A 683 12.78 13.18 -0.48
C LEU A 683 13.12 13.52 -1.92
N LEU A 684 12.99 14.80 -2.28
CA LEU A 684 13.51 15.37 -3.51
C LEU A 684 14.82 16.09 -3.18
N PHE A 685 15.92 15.66 -3.78
CA PHE A 685 17.21 16.32 -3.59
C PHE A 685 17.34 17.48 -4.58
N GLN A 686 17.07 18.69 -4.11
CA GLN A 686 17.18 19.90 -4.93
C GLN A 686 18.64 20.23 -5.25
N GLN A 687 19.56 19.93 -4.34
CA GLN A 687 20.99 19.99 -4.59
C GLN A 687 21.65 18.73 -4.02
N LEU A 688 22.36 18.01 -4.87
CA LEU A 688 23.12 16.83 -4.50
C LEU A 688 24.56 17.00 -5.01
N THR A 689 25.54 16.99 -4.11
CA THR A 689 26.95 17.17 -4.47
C THR A 689 27.67 15.85 -4.39
N LEU A 690 28.19 15.38 -5.52
CA LEU A 690 28.99 14.16 -5.66
C LEU A 690 30.47 14.49 -5.47
N TYR A 691 31.14 13.75 -4.61
CA TYR A 691 32.58 13.84 -4.40
C TYR A 691 33.29 12.67 -5.10
N ALA A 692 34.46 12.97 -5.68
CA ALA A 692 35.30 11.96 -6.27
C ALA A 692 35.88 11.01 -5.19
N PRO A 693 36.16 9.74 -5.54
CA PRO A 693 36.84 8.81 -4.67
C PRO A 693 38.18 9.35 -4.17
N GLU A 694 38.47 9.19 -2.87
CA GLU A 694 39.75 9.65 -2.28
C GLU A 694 40.97 9.07 -3.02
N LYS A 695 40.87 7.81 -3.45
CA LYS A 695 41.89 7.09 -4.23
C LYS A 695 42.21 7.70 -5.60
N PHE A 696 41.35 8.58 -6.12
CA PHE A 696 41.62 9.31 -7.36
C PHE A 696 42.50 10.55 -7.14
N ASN A 697 42.64 10.97 -5.88
CA ASN A 697 43.48 12.09 -5.44
C ASN A 697 43.23 13.38 -6.24
N PHE A 698 41.96 13.65 -6.61
CA PHE A 698 41.59 14.93 -7.20
C PHE A 698 41.53 15.99 -6.09
N LYS A 699 42.48 16.93 -6.11
CA LYS A 699 42.49 18.07 -5.19
C LYS A 699 42.03 19.34 -5.90
N LYS A 700 41.15 20.11 -5.27
CA LYS A 700 40.80 21.46 -5.73
C LYS A 700 41.75 22.51 -5.15
N ASN A 701 42.21 22.27 -3.91
CA ASN A 701 43.25 22.92 -3.10
C ASN A 701 43.80 21.88 -2.08
N ASP A 702 44.83 22.19 -1.28
CA ASP A 702 45.58 21.22 -0.44
C ASP A 702 44.73 20.19 0.36
N ASP A 703 43.52 20.57 0.81
CA ASP A 703 42.65 19.73 1.67
C ASP A 703 41.21 19.48 1.16
N THR A 704 40.81 19.92 -0.04
CA THR A 704 39.41 19.74 -0.52
C THR A 704 39.29 18.72 -1.65
N PRO A 705 38.56 17.60 -1.45
CA PRO A 705 38.28 16.65 -2.51
C PRO A 705 37.45 17.30 -3.62
N ALA A 706 37.74 16.96 -4.86
CA ALA A 706 36.99 17.50 -5.98
C ALA A 706 35.53 17.01 -5.97
N SER A 707 34.61 17.93 -6.27
CA SER A 707 33.18 17.66 -6.25
C SER A 707 32.41 18.33 -7.39
N VAL A 708 31.24 17.77 -7.70
CA VAL A 708 30.29 18.30 -8.69
C VAL A 708 28.88 18.33 -8.10
N THR A 709 28.18 19.46 -8.26
CA THR A 709 26.83 19.65 -7.72
C THR A 709 25.79 19.52 -8.83
N PHE A 710 24.78 18.69 -8.58
CA PHE A 710 23.63 18.51 -9.45
C PHE A 710 22.38 19.17 -8.84
N SER A 711 21.62 19.87 -9.67
CA SER A 711 20.36 20.50 -9.26
C SER A 711 19.16 19.65 -9.68
N THR A 712 18.30 19.31 -8.72
CA THR A 712 17.03 18.58 -8.90
C THR A 712 17.16 17.37 -9.82
N ALA A 713 18.17 16.54 -9.54
CA ALA A 713 18.54 15.41 -10.39
C ALA A 713 18.17 14.04 -9.79
N SER A 714 17.68 14.01 -8.55
CA SER A 714 17.45 12.76 -7.82
C SER A 714 16.36 12.88 -6.76
N PHE A 715 15.79 11.73 -6.42
CA PHE A 715 14.82 11.59 -5.34
C PHE A 715 14.94 10.21 -4.67
N LEU A 716 14.39 10.10 -3.47
CA LEU A 716 14.27 8.86 -2.70
C LEU A 716 12.82 8.70 -2.23
N ASN A 717 12.18 7.60 -2.59
CA ASN A 717 10.81 7.26 -2.17
C ASN A 717 10.71 5.76 -1.80
N GLN A 718 9.49 5.25 -1.69
CA GLN A 718 9.22 3.84 -1.39
C GLN A 718 9.81 2.83 -2.38
N ASN A 719 10.07 3.23 -3.62
CA ASN A 719 10.66 2.35 -4.62
C ASN A 719 12.19 2.40 -4.60
N GLY A 720 12.79 3.31 -3.84
CA GLY A 720 14.24 3.46 -3.67
C GLY A 720 14.80 4.73 -4.30
N PHE A 721 16.12 4.82 -4.32
CA PHE A 721 16.90 5.95 -4.83
C PHE A 721 16.89 5.97 -6.36
N THR A 722 16.53 7.12 -6.92
CA THR A 722 16.49 7.36 -8.37
C THR A 722 17.24 8.64 -8.70
N MET A 723 18.06 8.60 -9.75
CA MET A 723 18.90 9.72 -10.18
C MET A 723 19.11 9.69 -11.69
N ILE A 724 19.02 10.86 -12.33
CA ILE A 724 19.51 11.09 -13.68
C ILE A 724 20.34 12.36 -13.70
N ALA A 725 21.65 12.21 -13.87
CA ALA A 725 22.58 13.32 -13.83
C ALA A 725 23.70 13.14 -14.85
N SER A 726 24.14 14.24 -15.43
CA SER A 726 25.35 14.29 -16.24
C SER A 726 26.05 15.62 -15.99
N ALA A 727 27.37 15.59 -15.83
CA ALA A 727 28.18 16.79 -15.76
C ALA A 727 29.35 16.70 -16.74
N VAL A 728 29.79 17.85 -17.25
CA VAL A 728 30.94 18.02 -18.14
C VAL A 728 31.99 18.88 -17.47
N ASP A 729 33.26 18.75 -17.89
CA ASP A 729 34.43 19.41 -17.30
C ASP A 729 34.52 19.21 -15.78
N VAL A 730 34.34 17.95 -15.35
CA VAL A 730 34.06 17.58 -13.96
C VAL A 730 35.30 17.70 -13.09
N PHE A 731 36.40 17.02 -13.47
CA PHE A 731 37.64 16.95 -12.69
C PHE A 731 38.87 16.98 -13.60
N GLY A 732 39.75 17.98 -13.44
CA GLY A 732 40.96 18.15 -14.27
C GLY A 732 40.95 19.40 -15.14
N ASP A 733 41.74 20.42 -14.81
CA ASP A 733 41.96 21.55 -15.72
C ASP A 733 42.85 21.10 -16.88
N THR A 734 42.39 21.34 -18.10
CA THR A 734 43.06 20.93 -19.35
C THR A 734 44.09 21.94 -19.84
N LYS A 735 44.30 23.03 -19.08
CA LYS A 735 45.14 24.16 -19.48
C LYS A 735 46.52 24.22 -18.81
N ASP A 736 46.73 23.62 -17.64
CA ASP A 736 48.04 23.60 -16.95
C ASP A 736 48.74 22.25 -17.11
N ASN A 737 49.95 22.31 -17.67
CA ASN A 737 50.66 21.21 -18.33
C ASN A 737 51.57 20.38 -17.41
N SER A 738 51.36 20.37 -16.09
CA SER A 738 52.23 19.64 -15.16
C SER A 738 51.47 18.54 -14.43
N ILE A 739 51.83 17.28 -14.75
CA ILE A 739 51.58 16.13 -13.87
C ILE A 739 52.35 16.43 -12.57
N GLY A 740 51.70 17.06 -11.59
CA GLY A 740 52.33 17.47 -10.33
C GLY A 740 51.78 18.73 -9.65
N GLU A 741 50.95 19.56 -10.30
CA GLU A 741 50.44 20.82 -9.71
C GLU A 741 49.03 20.71 -9.11
N GLY A 742 48.58 19.51 -8.72
CA GLY A 742 47.40 19.31 -7.90
C GLY A 742 46.03 19.39 -8.61
N LYS A 743 45.95 19.80 -9.89
CA LYS A 743 44.67 19.90 -10.62
C LYS A 743 44.24 18.64 -11.40
N THR A 744 45.13 17.65 -11.59
CA THR A 744 44.83 16.36 -12.26
C THR A 744 44.88 15.22 -11.25
N GLY A 745 44.01 14.22 -11.40
CA GLY A 745 43.99 13.04 -10.52
C GLY A 745 45.14 12.09 -10.86
N VAL A 746 45.55 11.26 -9.88
CA VAL A 746 46.60 10.25 -10.06
C VAL A 746 46.01 8.87 -9.78
N LEU A 747 45.97 8.03 -10.81
CA LEU A 747 45.46 6.66 -10.74
C LEU A 747 46.60 5.65 -10.90
N GLY A 748 47.14 5.15 -9.78
CA GLY A 748 48.26 4.20 -9.82
C GLY A 748 49.47 4.75 -10.58
N GLY A 749 49.74 6.04 -10.42
CA GLY A 749 50.80 6.74 -11.13
C GLY A 749 50.38 7.30 -12.49
N TRP A 750 49.25 6.95 -13.10
CA TRP A 750 48.80 7.59 -14.34
C TRP A 750 48.08 8.90 -14.03
N GLY A 751 48.44 9.98 -14.73
CA GLY A 751 47.65 11.22 -14.64
C GLY A 751 46.31 11.02 -15.33
N PHE A 752 45.20 11.47 -14.75
CA PHE A 752 43.91 11.40 -15.42
C PHE A 752 42.96 12.54 -15.04
N ALA A 753 41.99 12.79 -15.92
CA ALA A 753 40.95 13.80 -15.78
C ALA A 753 39.61 13.17 -16.18
N ILE A 754 38.53 13.56 -15.48
CA ILE A 754 37.16 13.17 -15.79
C ILE A 754 36.51 14.36 -16.51
N ASP A 755 36.40 14.25 -17.83
CA ASP A 755 35.73 15.25 -18.68
C ASP A 755 34.21 15.15 -18.54
N THR A 756 33.65 13.96 -18.29
CA THR A 756 32.21 13.77 -18.17
C THR A 756 31.91 12.64 -17.20
N ILE A 757 30.91 12.83 -16.34
CA ILE A 757 30.31 11.76 -15.54
C ILE A 757 28.82 11.67 -15.85
N SER A 758 28.30 10.45 -16.02
CA SER A 758 26.87 10.21 -16.19
C SER A 758 26.41 9.14 -15.22
N LEU A 759 25.35 9.46 -14.47
CA LEU A 759 24.71 8.62 -13.48
C LEU A 759 23.23 8.49 -13.83
N PHE A 760 22.80 7.28 -14.15
CA PHE A 760 21.39 6.93 -14.37
C PHE A 760 21.03 5.70 -13.55
N ILE A 761 20.26 5.94 -12.50
CA ILE A 761 19.86 4.96 -11.49
C ILE A 761 18.35 5.04 -11.33
N ILE A 762 17.65 3.92 -11.38
CA ILE A 762 16.21 3.84 -11.14
C ILE A 762 16.00 2.83 -10.02
N HIS A 763 15.41 3.25 -8.90
CA HIS A 763 15.06 2.34 -7.80
C HIS A 763 16.24 1.46 -7.36
N ASN A 764 17.40 2.09 -7.16
CA ASN A 764 18.69 1.44 -6.85
C ASN A 764 19.27 0.51 -7.91
N GLU A 765 18.64 0.43 -9.09
CA GLU A 765 19.16 -0.29 -10.24
C GLU A 765 19.99 0.63 -11.12
N PHE A 766 21.26 0.29 -11.30
CA PHE A 766 22.19 1.04 -12.14
C PHE A 766 21.91 0.75 -13.63
N LYS A 767 21.24 1.68 -14.31
CA LYS A 767 20.90 1.57 -15.74
C LYS A 767 22.07 2.02 -16.62
N GLU A 768 22.71 3.13 -16.28
CA GLU A 768 23.88 3.63 -16.98
C GLU A 768 24.77 4.42 -16.02
N VAL A 769 26.01 3.96 -15.84
CA VAL A 769 27.01 4.63 -14.99
C VAL A 769 28.35 4.61 -15.72
N PHE A 770 28.80 5.77 -16.18
CA PHE A 770 30.09 5.88 -16.85
C PHE A 770 30.78 7.21 -16.57
N MET A 771 32.10 7.21 -16.79
CA MET A 771 32.94 8.40 -16.80
C MET A 771 33.71 8.45 -18.11
N ASN A 772 33.69 9.57 -18.81
CA ASN A 772 34.60 9.82 -19.92
C ASN A 772 35.68 10.81 -19.48
N GLY A 773 36.85 10.71 -20.08
CA GLY A 773 37.93 11.60 -19.72
C GLY A 773 39.19 11.40 -20.52
N ARG A 774 40.29 11.89 -19.94
CA ARG A 774 41.62 11.82 -20.53
C ARG A 774 42.59 11.15 -19.57
N LEU A 775 43.49 10.36 -20.14
CA LEU A 775 44.53 9.62 -19.42
C LEU A 775 45.90 9.97 -20.00
N TRP A 776 46.88 10.20 -19.13
CA TRP A 776 48.26 10.49 -19.47
C TRP A 776 49.18 9.36 -19.04
N CYS A 777 50.01 8.90 -19.98
CA CYS A 777 50.99 7.87 -19.70
C CYS A 777 52.13 8.42 -18.83
N PRO A 778 52.50 7.75 -17.72
CA PRO A 778 53.65 8.08 -16.87
C PRO A 778 54.96 8.36 -17.61
N LEU A 779 55.15 7.74 -18.77
CA LEU A 779 56.38 7.82 -19.55
C LEU A 779 56.37 8.91 -20.64
N GLY A 780 55.23 9.56 -20.86
CA GLY A 780 55.05 10.53 -21.94
C GLY A 780 55.79 11.84 -21.70
N ASP A 781 56.42 12.37 -22.76
CA ASP A 781 57.04 13.70 -22.78
C ASP A 781 56.06 14.81 -23.20
N ILE A 782 54.95 14.44 -23.86
CA ILE A 782 53.94 15.39 -24.32
C ILE A 782 52.90 15.57 -23.22
N THR A 783 52.75 16.81 -22.78
CA THR A 783 51.75 17.25 -21.79
C THR A 783 50.51 17.81 -22.50
N GLY A 784 49.40 17.98 -21.77
CA GLY A 784 48.17 18.56 -22.33
C GLY A 784 47.38 17.62 -23.24
N LYS A 785 46.48 18.17 -24.07
CA LYS A 785 45.54 17.37 -24.88
C LYS A 785 46.23 16.48 -25.92
N GLU A 786 47.36 16.91 -26.48
CA GLU A 786 48.10 16.18 -27.52
C GLU A 786 48.78 14.90 -27.01
N GLY A 787 49.14 14.86 -25.72
CA GLY A 787 49.77 13.71 -25.07
C GLY A 787 48.82 12.79 -24.32
N SER A 788 47.51 13.04 -24.46
CA SER A 788 46.45 12.35 -23.71
C SER A 788 45.68 11.34 -24.56
N MET A 789 45.18 10.29 -23.91
CA MET A 789 44.27 9.33 -24.53
C MET A 789 42.86 9.56 -24.00
N LYS A 790 41.86 9.58 -24.87
CA LYS A 790 40.46 9.61 -24.44
C LYS A 790 40.07 8.24 -23.90
N TYR A 791 39.32 8.20 -22.81
CA TYR A 791 38.76 6.97 -22.27
C TYR A 791 37.25 7.10 -22.03
N LYS A 792 36.56 5.96 -22.08
CA LYS A 792 35.23 5.72 -21.53
C LYS A 792 35.33 4.62 -20.48
N CYS A 793 35.12 4.97 -19.22
CA CYS A 793 35.11 4.06 -18.09
C CYS A 793 33.67 3.66 -17.78
N ASN A 794 33.32 2.40 -17.99
CA ASN A 794 32.06 1.85 -17.48
C ASN A 794 32.28 1.41 -16.03
N LEU A 795 31.34 1.77 -15.16
CA LEU A 795 31.37 1.41 -13.75
C LEU A 795 30.44 0.21 -13.56
N THR A 796 31.02 -0.94 -13.20
CA THR A 796 30.27 -2.19 -13.02
C THR A 796 30.42 -2.66 -11.58
N ARG A 797 29.33 -3.17 -11.00
CA ARG A 797 29.35 -3.74 -9.65
C ARG A 797 29.77 -5.21 -9.71
N ASP A 798 30.81 -5.59 -8.97
CA ASP A 798 31.16 -7.00 -8.78
C ASP A 798 30.10 -7.66 -7.88
N ALA A 799 29.44 -8.69 -8.40
CA ALA A 799 28.39 -9.43 -7.69
C ALA A 799 28.90 -10.14 -6.42
N THR A 800 30.21 -10.38 -6.32
CA THR A 800 30.83 -11.18 -5.25
C THR A 800 31.57 -10.35 -4.19
N LYS A 801 32.10 -9.16 -4.54
CA LYS A 801 32.99 -8.38 -3.66
C LYS A 801 32.38 -7.09 -3.08
N LYS A 802 31.14 -6.74 -3.44
CA LYS A 802 30.49 -5.44 -3.11
C LYS A 802 31.26 -4.17 -3.59
N ASN A 803 32.40 -4.33 -4.27
CA ASN A 803 33.22 -3.22 -4.79
C ASN A 803 32.83 -2.86 -6.24
N ILE A 804 33.14 -1.62 -6.62
CA ILE A 804 33.03 -1.17 -8.01
C ILE A 804 34.28 -1.59 -8.77
N ASP A 805 34.08 -2.25 -9.91
CA ASP A 805 35.13 -2.46 -10.91
C ASP A 805 35.12 -1.31 -11.92
N TYR A 806 36.31 -0.77 -12.17
CA TYR A 806 36.52 0.30 -13.15
C TYR A 806 37.03 -0.31 -14.45
N ASN A 807 36.19 -0.31 -15.48
CA ASN A 807 36.52 -0.82 -16.80
C ASN A 807 36.74 0.34 -17.76
N PHE A 808 38.00 0.74 -17.93
CA PHE A 808 38.40 1.81 -18.85
C PHE A 808 38.57 1.26 -20.28
N ASN A 809 37.65 1.65 -21.16
CA ASN A 809 37.77 1.47 -22.60
C ASN A 809 38.47 2.69 -23.20
N ILE A 810 39.69 2.52 -23.69
CA ILE A 810 40.46 3.64 -24.24
C ILE A 810 40.21 3.78 -25.73
N ILE A 811 39.78 4.96 -26.14
CA ILE A 811 39.67 5.33 -27.54
C ILE A 811 40.93 6.11 -27.89
N ALA A 812 41.94 5.38 -28.37
CA ALA A 812 43.17 5.97 -28.89
C ALA A 812 42.91 6.56 -30.29
N ASP A 813 42.22 7.70 -30.33
CA ASP A 813 42.01 8.43 -31.58
C ASP A 813 43.25 9.29 -31.86
N ASN A 814 44.22 8.71 -32.57
CA ASN A 814 45.51 9.34 -32.93
C ASN A 814 46.42 9.75 -31.76
N ALA A 815 46.29 9.12 -30.58
CA ALA A 815 47.19 9.38 -29.46
C ALA A 815 48.64 8.99 -29.82
N LYS A 816 49.50 10.00 -30.02
CA LYS A 816 50.95 9.83 -30.23
C LYS A 816 51.65 10.11 -28.91
N LEU A 817 52.07 9.05 -28.22
CA LEU A 817 52.90 9.19 -27.04
C LEU A 817 54.35 9.37 -27.50
N LYS A 818 54.95 10.54 -27.27
CA LYS A 818 56.41 10.68 -27.42
C LYS A 818 57.13 10.33 -26.14
N PHE A 819 58.24 9.61 -26.25
CA PHE A 819 59.11 9.29 -25.15
C PHE A 819 60.58 9.49 -25.56
N LEU A 820 61.35 10.03 -24.61
CA LEU A 820 62.78 10.28 -24.73
C LEU A 820 63.13 11.15 -25.95
N LYS A 821 62.31 12.15 -26.29
CA LYS A 821 62.44 13.05 -27.47
C LYS A 821 62.29 12.37 -28.85
N TYR A 822 62.72 11.12 -29.02
CA TYR A 822 62.92 10.50 -30.33
C TYR A 822 61.89 9.44 -30.72
N PHE A 823 61.21 8.82 -29.75
CA PHE A 823 60.27 7.74 -30.05
C PHE A 823 58.84 8.23 -29.99
N SER A 824 57.99 7.71 -30.89
CA SER A 824 56.55 7.94 -30.92
C SER A 824 55.82 6.59 -30.88
N VAL A 825 54.89 6.42 -29.95
CA VAL A 825 53.99 5.26 -29.90
C VAL A 825 52.58 5.71 -30.30
N GLY A 826 52.05 5.11 -31.35
CA GLY A 826 50.64 5.18 -31.71
C GLY A 826 49.91 3.99 -31.09
N LEU A 827 48.92 4.26 -30.24
CA LEU A 827 48.13 3.19 -29.62
C LEU A 827 46.94 2.79 -30.49
N ARG A 828 46.63 1.50 -30.49
CA ARG A 828 45.45 0.93 -31.16
C ARG A 828 44.24 0.94 -30.21
N PRO A 829 43.00 1.02 -30.75
CA PRO A 829 41.76 0.97 -29.95
C PRO A 829 41.56 -0.29 -29.10
N SER A 830 42.35 -1.34 -29.32
CA SER A 830 42.30 -2.60 -28.57
C SER A 830 43.01 -2.56 -27.21
N SER A 831 43.58 -1.43 -26.81
CA SER A 831 44.20 -1.25 -25.50
C SER A 831 43.16 -1.19 -24.36
N ILE A 832 43.40 -1.89 -23.25
CA ILE A 832 42.46 -2.05 -22.11
C ILE A 832 43.15 -1.64 -20.81
N ILE A 833 42.48 -0.86 -19.94
CA ILE A 833 42.96 -0.63 -18.57
C ILE A 833 41.95 -1.13 -17.55
N LYS A 834 42.42 -1.96 -16.63
CA LYS A 834 41.68 -2.49 -15.50
C LYS A 834 42.20 -1.87 -14.22
N ALA A 835 41.31 -1.34 -13.39
CA ALA A 835 41.66 -0.89 -12.06
C ALA A 835 40.75 -1.55 -11.02
N ASN A 836 41.36 -2.15 -9.99
CA ASN A 836 40.66 -2.97 -9.00
C ASN A 836 41.31 -2.82 -7.61
N ASN A 837 40.52 -3.04 -6.56
CA ASN A 837 41.04 -3.13 -5.20
C ASN A 837 41.37 -4.60 -4.87
N ASP A 838 42.55 -4.87 -4.32
CA ASP A 838 42.91 -6.19 -3.78
C ASP A 838 43.52 -6.05 -2.38
N LYS A 839 43.97 -7.18 -1.81
CA LYS A 839 44.56 -7.26 -0.47
C LYS A 839 45.79 -6.34 -0.24
N HIS A 840 46.38 -5.79 -1.30
CA HIS A 840 47.53 -4.89 -1.27
C HIS A 840 47.16 -3.44 -1.59
N GLY A 841 45.86 -3.10 -1.66
CA GLY A 841 45.35 -1.77 -2.01
C GLY A 841 44.89 -1.66 -3.46
N PHE A 842 44.92 -0.46 -4.04
CA PHE A 842 44.43 -0.20 -5.39
C PHE A 842 45.43 -0.60 -6.51
N ALA A 843 45.07 -1.55 -7.36
CA ALA A 843 45.81 -1.98 -8.56
C ALA A 843 45.28 -1.28 -9.80
N VAL A 844 46.20 -0.94 -10.71
CA VAL A 844 45.92 -0.52 -12.08
C VAL A 844 46.81 -1.35 -12.99
N ILE A 845 46.21 -2.02 -13.98
CA ILE A 845 46.89 -2.79 -15.02
C ILE A 845 46.38 -2.34 -16.38
N ALA A 846 47.28 -1.84 -17.22
CA ALA A 846 47.02 -1.42 -18.59
C ALA A 846 47.63 -2.42 -19.58
N TRP A 847 46.82 -3.01 -20.46
CA TRP A 847 47.26 -3.83 -21.59
C TRP A 847 47.18 -3.00 -22.86
N LEU A 848 48.32 -2.64 -23.41
CA LEU A 848 48.42 -1.71 -24.54
C LEU A 848 48.80 -2.45 -25.83
N ASP A 849 48.13 -2.09 -26.91
CA ASP A 849 48.45 -2.51 -28.27
C ASP A 849 48.81 -1.27 -29.09
N GLY A 850 49.80 -1.36 -29.99
CA GLY A 850 50.22 -0.19 -30.74
C GLY A 850 51.35 -0.40 -31.73
N GLU A 851 51.83 0.72 -32.24
CA GLU A 851 52.97 0.83 -33.15
C GLU A 851 53.96 1.82 -32.58
N VAL A 852 55.23 1.45 -32.55
CA VAL A 852 56.34 2.33 -32.20
C VAL A 852 57.07 2.74 -33.47
N SER A 853 57.33 4.04 -33.56
CA SER A 853 58.24 4.67 -34.49
C SER A 853 59.31 5.44 -33.73
N ALA A 854 60.45 5.69 -34.35
CA ALA A 854 61.49 6.55 -33.82
C ALA A 854 62.00 7.45 -34.94
N ASP A 855 62.14 8.74 -34.67
CA ASP A 855 62.83 9.69 -35.53
C ASP A 855 63.99 10.29 -34.74
N ILE A 856 65.18 9.77 -34.98
CA ILE A 856 66.41 10.27 -34.37
C ILE A 856 67.13 11.12 -35.40
N GLU A 857 66.70 12.38 -35.52
CA GLU A 857 67.24 13.35 -36.48
C GLU A 857 68.77 13.46 -36.41
N GLU A 858 69.33 13.44 -35.19
CA GLU A 858 70.77 13.52 -34.90
C GLU A 858 71.58 12.36 -35.51
N MET A 859 70.94 11.20 -35.73
CA MET A 859 71.57 10.01 -36.32
C MET A 859 71.03 9.69 -37.73
N LYS A 860 70.11 10.50 -38.27
CA LYS A 860 69.35 10.21 -39.51
C LYS A 860 68.67 8.83 -39.51
N ILE A 861 68.33 8.30 -38.33
CA ILE A 861 67.65 7.01 -38.19
C ILE A 861 66.16 7.26 -38.11
N LYS A 862 65.42 6.80 -39.12
CA LYS A 862 63.96 6.71 -39.09
C LYS A 862 63.55 5.25 -38.95
N PHE A 863 62.96 4.92 -37.82
CA PHE A 863 62.32 3.65 -37.57
C PHE A 863 60.81 3.84 -37.68
N THR A 864 60.17 3.14 -38.60
CA THR A 864 58.71 3.13 -38.79
C THR A 864 58.27 1.68 -38.93
N GLY A 865 57.40 1.21 -38.03
CA GLY A 865 56.71 -0.07 -38.23
C GLY A 865 56.90 -1.16 -37.17
N GLY A 866 57.42 -0.87 -35.97
CA GLY A 866 57.41 -1.86 -34.90
C GLY A 866 56.01 -1.96 -34.29
N SER A 867 55.26 -3.04 -34.51
CA SER A 867 53.99 -3.26 -33.80
C SER A 867 54.20 -4.06 -32.51
N PHE A 868 53.43 -3.75 -31.47
CA PHE A 868 53.38 -4.49 -30.22
C PHE A 868 51.92 -4.80 -29.87
N LYS A 869 51.72 -5.94 -29.22
CA LYS A 869 50.42 -6.40 -28.73
C LYS A 869 50.61 -6.89 -27.30
N GLY A 870 49.69 -6.59 -26.40
CA GLY A 870 49.68 -7.08 -25.02
C GLY A 870 50.79 -6.52 -24.15
N LEU A 871 51.21 -5.25 -24.34
CA LEU A 871 52.15 -4.59 -23.43
C LEU A 871 51.43 -4.26 -22.12
N GLY A 872 51.66 -5.07 -21.08
CA GLY A 872 51.15 -4.83 -19.74
C GLY A 872 51.94 -3.74 -19.04
N ILE A 873 51.28 -2.78 -18.39
CA ILE A 873 51.85 -1.78 -17.49
C ILE A 873 51.07 -1.81 -16.17
N ALA A 874 51.74 -2.01 -15.04
CA ALA A 874 51.09 -2.06 -13.73
C ALA A 874 51.73 -1.10 -12.71
N ASN A 875 50.93 -0.63 -11.75
CA ASN A 875 51.36 0.26 -10.65
C ASN A 875 51.98 -0.48 -9.45
N ARG A 876 52.00 -1.82 -9.49
CA ARG A 876 52.63 -2.69 -8.49
C ARG A 876 52.96 -4.05 -9.07
N ASN A 877 53.82 -4.81 -8.39
CA ASN A 877 54.10 -6.21 -8.75
C ASN A 877 53.12 -7.19 -8.08
N ALA A 878 53.29 -8.49 -8.37
CA ALA A 878 52.51 -9.59 -7.78
C ALA A 878 52.54 -9.64 -6.25
N LYS A 879 53.59 -9.08 -5.64
CA LYS A 879 53.81 -9.08 -4.20
C LYS A 879 53.22 -7.83 -3.52
N GLY A 880 52.57 -6.96 -4.29
CA GLY A 880 51.97 -5.73 -3.80
C GLY A 880 52.93 -4.54 -3.69
N ASN A 881 54.21 -4.69 -4.08
CA ASN A 881 55.17 -3.60 -3.96
C ASN A 881 54.91 -2.53 -5.04
N PRO A 882 54.78 -1.25 -4.66
CA PRO A 882 54.48 -0.18 -5.61
C PRO A 882 55.63 0.07 -6.59
N GLY A 883 55.29 0.51 -7.80
CA GLY A 883 56.24 0.84 -8.86
C GLY A 883 55.63 0.66 -10.25
N LEU A 884 56.33 1.12 -11.29
CA LEU A 884 55.89 0.93 -12.68
C LEU A 884 56.49 -0.37 -13.25
N TYR A 885 55.66 -1.38 -13.47
CA TYR A 885 56.05 -2.70 -13.96
C TYR A 885 55.56 -2.92 -15.39
N TYR A 886 56.31 -3.68 -16.20
CA TYR A 886 55.98 -3.96 -17.60
C TYR A 886 55.97 -5.46 -17.89
N GLN A 887 55.11 -5.88 -18.81
CA GLN A 887 54.98 -7.27 -19.24
C GLN A 887 54.77 -7.36 -20.76
N LEU A 888 55.40 -8.35 -21.40
CA LEU A 888 55.15 -8.73 -22.80
C LEU A 888 54.52 -10.14 -22.75
N ASP A 889 53.31 -10.29 -23.28
CA ASP A 889 52.47 -11.51 -23.30
C ASP A 889 51.91 -12.04 -21.96
N ASN A 890 50.74 -12.69 -22.03
CA ASN A 890 49.85 -13.15 -20.94
C ASN A 890 50.41 -14.21 -19.94
N GLY A 891 51.73 -14.31 -19.72
CA GLY A 891 52.35 -15.27 -18.78
C GLY A 891 52.48 -14.78 -17.32
N ASP A 892 52.82 -15.67 -16.39
CA ASP A 892 52.90 -15.35 -14.95
C ASP A 892 53.88 -14.22 -14.59
N LEU A 893 53.55 -13.51 -13.50
CA LEU A 893 54.17 -12.30 -12.94
C LEU A 893 55.66 -12.41 -12.50
N GLU A 894 56.38 -13.47 -12.85
CA GLU A 894 57.73 -13.74 -12.34
C GLU A 894 58.89 -13.32 -13.26
N THR A 895 58.65 -12.95 -14.52
CA THR A 895 59.74 -12.54 -15.44
C THR A 895 59.75 -11.04 -15.74
N LEU A 896 60.34 -10.27 -14.81
CA LEU A 896 60.72 -8.87 -15.01
C LEU A 896 61.92 -8.75 -15.97
N ALA A 897 61.67 -8.49 -17.26
CA ALA A 897 62.73 -8.19 -18.21
C ALA A 897 63.04 -6.68 -18.23
N LEU A 898 64.21 -6.31 -17.70
CA LEU A 898 64.81 -5.00 -17.89
C LEU A 898 65.27 -4.87 -19.35
N LEU A 899 64.53 -4.09 -20.16
CA LEU A 899 64.92 -3.47 -21.44
C LEU A 899 66.15 -4.13 -22.14
N LYS A 900 65.94 -5.12 -23.02
CA LYS A 900 66.96 -5.52 -24.01
C LYS A 900 66.84 -4.80 -25.36
N ILE A 901 65.81 -3.98 -25.55
CA ILE A 901 65.48 -3.36 -26.84
C ILE A 901 66.17 -1.98 -27.04
N PHE A 902 66.66 -1.34 -25.96
CA PHE A 902 67.25 0.01 -26.05
C PHE A 902 68.75 0.03 -25.68
N PRO A 903 69.55 0.94 -26.28
CA PRO A 903 70.96 1.15 -25.92
C PRO A 903 71.15 1.49 -24.44
N LYS A 904 72.30 1.08 -23.84
CA LYS A 904 72.65 1.32 -22.42
C LYS A 904 72.41 2.77 -21.91
N PRO A 905 72.69 3.86 -22.66
CA PRO A 905 72.42 5.23 -22.22
C PRO A 905 70.92 5.50 -22.01
N THR A 906 70.09 5.00 -22.94
CA THR A 906 68.64 5.09 -22.92
C THR A 906 68.05 4.33 -21.73
N GLN A 907 68.62 3.16 -21.40
CA GLN A 907 68.26 2.38 -20.21
C GLN A 907 68.57 3.15 -18.91
N MET A 908 69.67 3.90 -18.86
CA MET A 908 70.06 4.68 -17.67
C MET A 908 69.13 5.89 -17.47
N HIS A 909 68.69 6.54 -18.55
CA HIS A 909 67.75 7.65 -18.49
C HIS A 909 66.33 7.20 -18.08
N LEU A 910 65.85 6.07 -18.64
CA LEU A 910 64.62 5.41 -18.18
C LEU A 910 64.70 5.01 -16.70
N LYS A 911 65.81 4.41 -16.25
CA LYS A 911 66.02 4.07 -14.82
C LYS A 911 65.98 5.31 -13.92
N LYS A 912 66.52 6.44 -14.36
CA LYS A 912 66.50 7.70 -13.60
C LYS A 912 65.08 8.28 -13.51
N ARG A 913 64.31 8.23 -14.60
CA ARG A 913 62.89 8.62 -14.62
C ARG A 913 62.01 7.70 -13.79
N ILE A 914 62.19 6.39 -13.91
CA ILE A 914 61.49 5.39 -13.10
C ILE A 914 61.78 5.62 -11.62
N LYS A 915 63.02 5.96 -11.23
CA LYS A 915 63.37 6.34 -9.85
C LYS A 915 62.70 7.64 -9.38
N LEU A 916 62.61 8.65 -10.24
CA LEU A 916 61.86 9.90 -9.97
C LEU A 916 60.37 9.61 -9.78
N TYR A 917 59.81 8.74 -10.63
CA TYR A 917 58.43 8.28 -10.55
C TYR A 917 58.16 7.48 -9.28
N GLN A 918 59.06 6.55 -8.94
CA GLN A 918 58.99 5.74 -7.73
C GLN A 918 59.05 6.62 -6.48
N ARG A 919 59.86 7.68 -6.46
CA ARG A 919 59.84 8.66 -5.36
C ARG A 919 58.48 9.36 -5.24
N ALA A 920 57.94 9.88 -6.33
CA ALA A 920 56.61 10.52 -6.33
C ALA A 920 55.47 9.55 -5.95
N THR A 921 55.59 8.25 -6.25
CA THR A 921 54.60 7.24 -5.81
C THR A 921 54.80 6.79 -4.36
N LEU A 922 56.04 6.72 -3.86
CA LEU A 922 56.35 6.34 -2.47
C LEU A 922 56.00 7.43 -1.46
N ASP A 923 56.18 8.71 -1.81
CA ASP A 923 55.77 9.84 -0.96
C ASP A 923 54.24 10.00 -0.86
N HIS A 924 53.46 9.22 -1.62
CA HIS A 924 51.99 9.24 -1.67
C HIS A 924 51.33 7.90 -1.27
N LEU A 925 52.12 6.87 -0.96
CA LEU A 925 51.64 5.55 -0.52
C LEU A 925 51.96 5.26 0.96
N ASN A 926 52.64 6.18 1.65
CA ASN A 926 52.85 6.16 3.10
C ASN A 926 51.82 7.01 3.84
#